data_AF-A0A971V0Q5-F1
#
_entry.id   AF-A0A971V0Q5-F1
#
_cell.length_a   1.000
_cell.length_b   1.000
_cell.length_c   1.000
_cell.angle_alpha   90.00
_cell.angle_beta   90.00
_cell.angle_gamma   90.00
#
_symmetry.space_group_name_H-M   'P 1'
#
loop_
_entity.id
_entity.type
_entity.pdbx_description
1 polymer ?
#
loop_
_entity_poly.entity_id
_entity_poly.type
_entity_poly.pdbx_seq_one_letter_code
_entity_poly.pdbx_strand_id
1 'polypeptide(L)'
;MKKRSIAVLTALVILLGLGAFTIACLPQKKSPATTTNSIVYNKGEHSITLSWAPFGSSGEYMITRGGSRLATEFVPVGTTSRTTFVDTTPNADKYENYYKITRGLTTIILSLENQLFGDNIYFYDRKYEEAGTARDEINEHFATTGQGGANGEWSIKRQAYYFKANIGTQSYDPGGSGSASSPEANSLELGFYSHIGGLGKLPSDVRLGAIFTRPHLSGGANATCTFWRSMENVTVMRDFAWTVSQSTSARRMLIEGSSKYISDIGTSNFWGSGGFIADCHYRSSTRPNWGGQQQWYTRNTIFPAGSGAMGGAFNMVWQGCVNAPDADAVNTPIPTTPILREKPFLFIDDDGDYKIFVPAWQKDRVGISWSATEMGEGEVQDLLTDWYVAKEGDNDVEINAALKAGKNIFFTPGHYALNAPIQVNRKNAILLGAGIASVTLEPTENNRWGCLYVDDKEGIIVAGLLMDSFNSTTYQIRVGEEGASADHSANPILLTDITCRVGGVQAKEIQIQASMQINSTHVVGDHFWLWRADHGTQPGGAARWLRDRCKNGLIVTGDDVTLYALFTEHYQEYEVLWLGERGRTYFLQNEPPYDPPTQASWSSQEGRVDGYAAFKVANSVKEHHSIGFGSYAVFTGTDGNVNKKNAFEVPNTPGVTIEKMCITRFSGPGNMLNV
;
A
#
# COMPACT_ATOMS: atom_id res chain seq x y z
N MET A 1 8.45 53.72 58.93
CA MET A 1 9.28 53.98 57.73
C MET A 1 8.68 55.14 56.91
N LYS A 2 9.45 55.78 56.04
CA LYS A 2 9.00 56.70 54.95
C LYS A 2 8.66 55.82 53.71
N LYS A 3 7.82 56.11 52.70
CA LYS A 3 6.85 57.15 52.24
C LYS A 3 6.03 56.46 51.10
N ARG A 4 4.81 56.81 50.64
CA ARG A 4 3.76 57.80 50.99
C ARG A 4 2.42 57.38 50.29
N SER A 5 1.27 57.75 50.86
CA SER A 5 0.08 58.41 50.24
C SER A 5 -0.43 58.03 48.82
N ILE A 6 -1.72 57.66 48.61
CA ILE A 6 -2.97 58.51 48.57
C ILE A 6 -3.01 59.38 47.26
N ALA A 7 -4.06 59.42 46.42
CA ALA A 7 -5.53 59.39 46.65
C ALA A 7 -6.39 59.06 45.38
N VAL A 8 -7.72 58.83 45.56
CA VAL A 8 -8.88 59.42 44.80
C VAL A 8 -9.00 59.21 43.27
N LEU A 9 -10.18 59.16 42.61
CA LEU A 9 -11.59 58.82 42.92
C LEU A 9 -12.41 59.01 41.61
N THR A 10 -13.41 58.15 41.31
CA THR A 10 -14.51 58.38 40.31
C THR A 10 -14.11 58.67 38.84
N ALA A 11 -15.01 58.61 37.84
CA ALA A 11 -16.08 57.66 37.49
C ALA A 11 -16.73 58.08 36.15
N LEU A 12 -17.20 57.10 35.34
CA LEU A 12 -18.29 57.25 34.34
C LEU A 12 -18.01 58.19 33.11
N VAL A 13 -18.60 58.05 31.91
CA VAL A 13 -19.52 57.06 31.30
C VAL A 13 -19.48 57.11 29.75
N ILE A 14 -19.78 56.00 29.06
CA ILE A 14 -20.35 55.81 27.68
C ILE A 14 -19.90 56.79 26.56
N LEU A 15 -19.35 56.33 25.41
CA LEU A 15 -20.18 56.00 24.23
C LEU A 15 -19.58 55.01 23.20
N LEU A 16 -20.51 54.37 22.48
CA LEU A 16 -20.43 53.36 21.43
C LEU A 16 -19.34 53.53 20.35
N GLY A 17 -18.82 52.38 19.88
CA GLY A 17 -18.09 52.25 18.61
C GLY A 17 -18.04 50.79 18.14
N LEU A 18 -18.97 50.40 17.25
CA LEU A 18 -18.91 49.08 16.58
C LEU A 18 -17.83 49.11 15.50
N GLY A 19 -16.76 48.35 15.68
CA GLY A 19 -15.68 48.18 14.70
C GLY A 19 -15.25 46.72 14.63
N ALA A 20 -15.45 46.08 13.48
CA ALA A 20 -15.00 44.71 13.27
C ALA A 20 -13.47 44.67 13.14
N PHE A 21 -12.78 44.01 14.07
CA PHE A 21 -11.36 43.71 13.93
C PHE A 21 -11.16 42.59 12.91
N THR A 22 -11.09 42.98 11.63
CA THR A 22 -10.48 42.16 10.60
C THR A 22 -9.01 41.95 10.97
N ILE A 23 -8.65 40.74 11.42
CA ILE A 23 -7.24 40.34 11.53
C ILE A 23 -6.69 40.34 10.10
N ALA A 24 -5.91 41.36 9.77
CA ALA A 24 -5.24 41.45 8.49
C ALA A 24 -4.20 40.34 8.39
N CYS A 25 -4.57 39.23 7.76
CA CYS A 25 -3.65 38.16 7.43
C CYS A 25 -2.58 38.73 6.49
N LEU A 26 -1.39 38.97 7.02
CA LEU A 26 -0.25 39.45 6.24
C LEU A 26 0.02 38.44 5.13
N PRO A 27 -0.04 38.82 3.85
CA PRO A 27 0.25 37.89 2.77
C PRO A 27 1.71 37.46 2.91
N GLN A 28 1.88 36.17 3.24
CA GLN A 28 3.19 35.53 3.19
C GLN A 28 3.77 35.77 1.79
N LYS A 29 4.94 36.39 1.70
CA LYS A 29 5.58 36.65 0.41
C LYS A 29 5.84 35.31 -0.27
N LYS A 30 5.01 34.94 -1.25
CA LYS A 30 5.47 34.03 -2.30
C LYS A 30 6.73 34.66 -2.89
N SER A 31 7.82 33.89 -2.93
CA SER A 31 9.00 34.25 -3.71
C SER A 31 8.57 34.58 -5.15
N PRO A 32 9.23 35.51 -5.84
CA PRO A 32 8.95 35.75 -7.26
C PRO A 32 9.06 34.42 -8.00
N ALA A 33 8.12 34.15 -8.90
CA ALA A 33 8.03 32.86 -9.57
C ALA A 33 9.29 32.61 -10.42
N THR A 34 10.23 31.83 -9.86
CA THR A 34 11.27 31.15 -10.63
C THR A 34 10.59 30.30 -11.68
N THR A 35 10.93 30.51 -12.95
CA THR A 35 10.35 29.78 -14.09
C THR A 35 10.47 28.28 -13.86
N THR A 36 9.37 27.63 -13.48
CA THR A 36 9.34 26.19 -13.28
C THR A 36 9.45 25.50 -14.63
N ASN A 37 10.27 24.45 -14.66
CA ASN A 37 10.38 23.56 -15.80
C ASN A 37 8.98 23.04 -16.17
N SER A 38 8.60 23.19 -17.43
CA SER A 38 7.23 22.93 -17.88
C SER A 38 7.16 22.55 -19.36
N ILE A 39 6.13 21.77 -19.69
CA ILE A 39 5.86 21.19 -21.00
C ILE A 39 4.34 21.23 -21.25
N VAL A 40 3.94 21.77 -22.40
CA VAL A 40 2.52 21.95 -22.76
C VAL A 40 2.28 21.43 -24.17
N TYR A 41 1.35 20.48 -24.31
CA TYR A 41 0.90 19.95 -25.59
C TYR A 41 -0.33 20.71 -26.09
N ASN A 42 -0.26 21.25 -27.31
CA ASN A 42 -1.40 21.85 -28.00
C ASN A 42 -2.03 20.82 -28.95
N LYS A 43 -3.15 20.24 -28.55
CA LYS A 43 -3.91 19.26 -29.37
C LYS A 43 -4.45 19.86 -30.69
N GLY A 44 -4.62 21.18 -30.79
CA GLY A 44 -5.13 21.84 -32.00
C GLY A 44 -4.06 22.09 -33.06
N GLU A 45 -2.82 22.35 -32.65
CA GLU A 45 -1.66 22.55 -33.54
C GLU A 45 -0.81 21.29 -33.72
N HIS A 46 -1.03 20.26 -32.89
CA HIS A 46 -0.12 19.13 -32.69
C HIS A 46 1.32 19.59 -32.40
N SER A 47 1.46 20.53 -31.46
CA SER A 47 2.75 21.12 -31.07
C SER A 47 3.04 20.92 -29.58
N ILE A 48 4.33 20.89 -29.20
CA ILE A 48 4.76 20.85 -27.80
C ILE A 48 5.62 22.08 -27.50
N THR A 49 5.17 22.90 -26.54
CA THR A 49 5.93 24.02 -26.00
C THR A 49 6.68 23.59 -24.74
N LEU A 50 7.99 23.85 -24.71
CA LEU A 50 8.89 23.59 -23.59
C LEU A 50 9.34 24.91 -22.97
N SER A 51 9.44 24.96 -21.64
CA SER A 51 9.99 26.10 -20.88
C SER A 51 10.84 25.59 -19.71
N TRP A 52 11.95 26.27 -19.40
CA TRP A 52 12.86 25.86 -18.32
C TRP A 52 13.52 27.04 -17.58
N ALA A 53 14.09 26.76 -16.41
CA ALA A 53 14.96 27.71 -15.71
C ALA A 53 16.33 27.84 -16.43
N PRO A 54 16.97 29.02 -16.47
CA PRO A 54 18.29 29.17 -17.10
C PRO A 54 19.37 28.30 -16.44
N PHE A 55 20.09 27.50 -17.23
CA PHE A 55 21.22 26.69 -16.78
C PHE A 55 22.37 26.67 -17.81
N GLY A 56 23.52 26.14 -17.41
CA GLY A 56 24.73 26.11 -18.26
C GLY A 56 25.40 27.49 -18.41
N SER A 57 26.69 27.50 -18.71
CA SER A 57 27.54 28.69 -18.67
C SER A 57 27.66 29.46 -19.99
N SER A 58 27.50 28.82 -21.15
CA SER A 58 27.60 29.46 -22.47
C SER A 58 26.91 28.62 -23.57
N GLY A 59 26.90 29.14 -24.81
CA GLY A 59 26.29 28.49 -25.97
C GLY A 59 24.76 28.57 -26.01
N GLU A 60 24.16 27.93 -27.02
CA GLU A 60 22.73 27.67 -27.09
C GLU A 60 22.35 26.42 -26.28
N TYR A 61 21.06 26.24 -26.00
CA TYR A 61 20.51 24.95 -25.60
C TYR A 61 20.35 24.08 -26.85
N MET A 62 20.84 22.85 -26.78
CA MET A 62 20.53 21.76 -27.72
C MET A 62 19.27 21.04 -27.23
N ILE A 63 18.30 20.77 -28.10
CA ILE A 63 17.12 19.96 -27.77
C ILE A 63 17.11 18.69 -28.63
N THR A 64 17.00 17.55 -27.95
CA THR A 64 16.84 16.23 -28.58
C THR A 64 15.60 15.53 -28.00
N ARG A 65 14.92 14.70 -28.81
CA ARG A 65 13.66 14.03 -28.45
C ARG A 65 13.81 12.51 -28.58
N GLY A 66 13.46 11.78 -27.52
CA GLY A 66 13.30 10.34 -27.50
C GLY A 66 11.82 9.96 -27.32
N GLY A 67 11.47 8.73 -27.69
CA GLY A 67 10.11 8.22 -27.51
C GLY A 67 9.76 7.87 -26.06
N SER A 68 10.77 7.57 -25.24
CA SER A 68 10.67 7.32 -23.80
C SER A 68 11.86 7.92 -23.06
N ARG A 69 11.84 7.85 -21.72
CA ARG A 69 12.91 8.34 -20.84
C ARG A 69 14.27 7.69 -21.12
N LEU A 70 14.25 6.38 -21.41
CA LEU A 70 15.43 5.54 -21.63
C LEU A 70 15.58 5.08 -23.09
N ALA A 71 14.90 5.76 -24.03
CA ALA A 71 14.94 5.42 -25.45
C ALA A 71 16.37 5.31 -26.00
N THR A 72 16.59 4.29 -26.84
CA THR A 72 17.90 3.97 -27.45
C THR A 72 18.42 5.11 -28.33
N GLU A 73 17.52 5.86 -28.98
CA GLU A 73 17.84 7.03 -29.78
C GLU A 73 17.11 8.29 -29.29
N PHE A 74 17.81 9.43 -29.36
CA PHE A 74 17.27 10.77 -29.11
C PHE A 74 17.61 11.66 -30.30
N VAL A 75 16.62 12.00 -31.13
CA VAL A 75 16.84 12.75 -32.38
C VAL A 75 16.95 14.25 -32.10
N PRO A 76 17.88 15.00 -32.73
CA PRO A 76 17.92 16.45 -32.63
C PRO A 76 16.67 17.09 -33.24
N VAL A 77 15.97 17.94 -32.46
CA VAL A 77 14.79 18.68 -32.91
C VAL A 77 15.05 20.19 -33.07
N GLY A 78 16.12 20.72 -32.45
CA GLY A 78 16.56 22.09 -32.70
C GLY A 78 17.54 22.65 -31.67
N THR A 79 17.87 23.93 -31.82
CA THR A 79 18.63 24.72 -30.85
C THR A 79 17.92 26.03 -30.54
N THR A 80 18.27 26.65 -29.41
CA THR A 80 17.76 27.98 -29.05
C THR A 80 18.64 28.65 -28.00
N SER A 81 18.80 29.96 -28.10
CA SER A 81 19.41 30.81 -27.07
C SER A 81 18.42 31.23 -25.97
N ARG A 82 17.12 30.94 -26.13
CA ARG A 82 16.06 31.22 -25.15
C ARG A 82 15.87 30.03 -24.21
N THR A 83 15.23 30.24 -23.06
CA THR A 83 14.78 29.16 -22.16
C THR A 83 13.40 28.62 -22.53
N THR A 84 13.07 28.66 -23.82
CA THR A 84 11.79 28.26 -24.42
C THR A 84 12.03 27.68 -25.80
N PHE A 85 11.30 26.63 -26.15
CA PHE A 85 11.33 25.96 -27.45
C PHE A 85 9.94 25.45 -27.83
N VAL A 86 9.64 25.37 -29.12
CA VAL A 86 8.38 24.78 -29.61
C VAL A 86 8.73 23.72 -30.65
N ASP A 87 8.38 22.47 -30.36
CA ASP A 87 8.39 21.38 -31.32
C ASP A 87 7.07 21.39 -32.09
N THR A 88 7.14 21.60 -33.40
CA THR A 88 5.99 21.59 -34.32
C THR A 88 5.80 20.23 -35.02
N THR A 89 6.60 19.24 -34.62
CA THR A 89 6.65 17.88 -35.20
C THR A 89 6.83 16.79 -34.13
N PRO A 90 6.09 16.81 -33.00
CA PRO A 90 6.20 15.80 -31.95
C PRO A 90 5.81 14.39 -32.45
N ASN A 91 6.02 13.38 -31.60
CA ASN A 91 5.51 12.04 -31.85
C ASN A 91 3.98 12.00 -31.72
N ALA A 92 3.34 11.05 -32.41
CA ALA A 92 1.89 11.00 -32.60
C ALA A 92 1.11 10.86 -31.28
N ASP A 93 1.54 9.98 -30.37
CA ASP A 93 1.14 10.05 -28.97
C ASP A 93 1.93 11.18 -28.30
N LYS A 94 1.20 12.08 -27.63
CA LYS A 94 1.73 13.19 -26.84
C LYS A 94 2.66 12.70 -25.72
N TYR A 95 2.42 11.53 -25.13
CA TYR A 95 3.21 10.98 -24.04
C TYR A 95 4.53 10.34 -24.50
N GLU A 96 4.65 9.94 -25.78
CA GLU A 96 5.89 9.45 -26.40
C GLU A 96 6.90 10.59 -26.70
N ASN A 97 6.96 11.64 -25.87
CA ASN A 97 7.79 12.82 -26.12
C ASN A 97 8.63 13.19 -24.91
N TYR A 98 9.85 12.65 -24.88
CA TYR A 98 10.87 12.92 -23.86
C TYR A 98 11.97 13.81 -24.42
N TYR A 99 12.08 15.04 -23.89
CA TYR A 99 13.03 16.04 -24.37
C TYR A 99 14.25 16.15 -23.47
N LYS A 100 15.42 15.75 -23.97
CA LYS A 100 16.72 16.06 -23.37
C LYS A 100 17.16 17.45 -23.85
N ILE A 101 17.24 18.40 -22.91
CA ILE A 101 17.68 19.78 -23.14
C ILE A 101 19.08 19.92 -22.53
N THR A 102 20.08 20.15 -23.37
CA THR A 102 21.50 20.13 -22.99
C THR A 102 22.17 21.47 -23.24
N ARG A 103 23.01 21.93 -22.30
CA ARG A 103 23.84 23.15 -22.46
C ARG A 103 25.15 23.02 -21.70
N GLY A 104 26.26 22.99 -22.44
CA GLY A 104 27.55 22.57 -21.89
C GLY A 104 27.49 21.12 -21.39
N LEU A 105 27.89 20.89 -20.15
CA LEU A 105 27.86 19.56 -19.50
C LEU A 105 26.53 19.25 -18.78
N THR A 106 25.60 20.21 -18.70
CA THR A 106 24.33 20.05 -17.99
C THR A 106 23.22 19.62 -18.94
N THR A 107 22.44 18.61 -18.57
CA THR A 107 21.22 18.19 -19.28
C THR A 107 20.06 18.07 -18.30
N ILE A 108 18.86 18.49 -18.72
CA ILE A 108 17.60 18.18 -18.04
C ILE A 108 16.69 17.37 -18.98
N ILE A 109 15.72 16.65 -18.41
CA ILE A 109 14.69 15.91 -19.16
C ILE A 109 13.32 16.50 -18.84
N LEU A 110 12.48 16.72 -19.88
CA LEU A 110 11.07 17.09 -19.74
C LEU A 110 10.18 16.10 -20.50
N SER A 111 9.09 15.64 -19.89
CA SER A 111 8.00 14.91 -20.56
C SER A 111 6.66 15.22 -19.88
N LEU A 112 5.55 14.98 -20.59
CA LEU A 112 4.20 15.16 -20.02
C LEU A 112 3.97 14.22 -18.83
N GLU A 113 4.49 13.01 -18.90
CA GLU A 113 4.37 11.98 -17.85
C GLU A 113 5.07 12.46 -16.56
N ASN A 114 6.30 12.98 -16.67
CA ASN A 114 7.05 13.51 -15.53
C ASN A 114 6.38 14.77 -14.93
N GLN A 115 5.78 15.64 -15.77
CA GLN A 115 5.06 16.82 -15.26
C GLN A 115 3.76 16.43 -14.55
N LEU A 116 3.06 15.40 -15.05
CA LEU A 116 1.82 14.90 -14.49
C LEU A 116 2.07 14.19 -13.15
N PHE A 117 2.91 13.15 -13.16
CA PHE A 117 3.10 12.21 -12.04
C PHE A 117 4.27 12.54 -11.10
N GLY A 118 5.23 13.37 -11.53
CA GLY A 118 6.43 13.67 -10.75
C GLY A 118 7.53 12.59 -10.87
N ASP A 119 8.67 12.85 -10.24
CA ASP A 119 9.94 12.15 -10.49
C ASP A 119 10.00 10.70 -9.93
N ASN A 120 9.05 10.34 -9.05
CA ASN A 120 9.01 9.04 -8.35
C ASN A 120 8.23 7.95 -9.10
N ILE A 121 7.66 8.25 -10.28
CA ILE A 121 7.08 7.25 -11.19
C ILE A 121 7.95 7.10 -12.45
N TYR A 122 8.41 5.87 -12.68
CA TYR A 122 9.23 5.50 -13.82
C TYR A 122 8.35 4.78 -14.86
N PHE A 123 8.20 5.41 -16.02
CA PHE A 123 7.56 4.80 -17.19
C PHE A 123 8.60 4.15 -18.10
N TYR A 124 8.27 2.95 -18.59
CA TYR A 124 9.08 2.16 -19.52
C TYR A 124 8.27 1.82 -20.77
N ASP A 125 8.87 1.99 -21.95
CA ASP A 125 8.22 1.70 -23.23
C ASP A 125 9.10 0.83 -24.14
N ARG A 126 8.70 -0.44 -24.30
CA ARG A 126 9.41 -1.41 -25.15
C ARG A 126 9.41 -1.06 -26.64
N LYS A 127 8.57 -0.11 -27.07
CA LYS A 127 8.60 0.49 -28.42
C LYS A 127 9.91 1.24 -28.70
N TYR A 128 10.56 1.80 -27.67
CA TYR A 128 11.74 2.66 -27.78
C TYR A 128 12.96 2.20 -26.96
N GLU A 129 12.76 1.26 -26.03
CA GLU A 129 13.80 0.71 -25.14
C GLU A 129 14.22 -0.70 -25.55
N GLU A 130 15.36 -1.19 -25.05
CA GLU A 130 15.71 -2.60 -25.19
C GLU A 130 15.04 -3.48 -24.13
N ALA A 131 14.94 -4.78 -24.40
CA ALA A 131 14.22 -5.71 -23.52
C ALA A 131 14.78 -5.79 -22.08
N GLY A 132 16.07 -5.50 -21.90
CA GLY A 132 16.71 -5.43 -20.59
C GLY A 132 16.61 -4.07 -19.88
N THR A 133 16.35 -2.98 -20.60
CA THR A 133 16.53 -1.60 -20.11
C THR A 133 15.79 -1.32 -18.79
N ALA A 134 14.52 -1.72 -18.69
CA ALA A 134 13.73 -1.55 -17.46
C ALA A 134 14.25 -2.42 -16.31
N ARG A 135 14.64 -3.68 -16.59
CA ARG A 135 15.22 -4.61 -15.61
C ARG A 135 16.53 -4.06 -15.05
N ASP A 136 17.40 -3.56 -15.92
CA ASP A 136 18.72 -3.06 -15.56
C ASP A 136 18.63 -1.86 -14.60
N GLU A 137 17.74 -0.89 -14.87
CA GLU A 137 17.54 0.27 -13.99
C GLU A 137 16.86 -0.10 -12.66
N ILE A 138 15.84 -0.97 -12.66
CA ILE A 138 15.17 -1.38 -11.42
C ILE A 138 16.15 -2.15 -10.50
N ASN A 139 17.02 -2.98 -11.09
CA ASN A 139 18.06 -3.68 -10.34
C ASN A 139 19.18 -2.72 -9.86
N GLU A 140 19.44 -1.60 -10.54
CA GLU A 140 20.27 -0.51 -10.00
C GLU A 140 19.59 0.17 -8.79
N HIS A 141 18.30 0.49 -8.89
CA HIS A 141 17.53 1.07 -7.77
C HIS A 141 17.53 0.16 -6.53
N PHE A 142 17.48 -1.17 -6.72
CA PHE A 142 17.55 -2.18 -5.65
C PHE A 142 18.81 -2.03 -4.76
N ALA A 143 19.93 -1.51 -5.29
CA ALA A 143 21.12 -1.22 -4.47
C ALA A 143 20.85 -0.19 -3.35
N THR A 144 19.78 0.61 -3.48
CA THR A 144 19.40 1.68 -2.54
C THR A 144 18.03 1.49 -1.86
N THR A 145 17.24 0.50 -2.30
CA THR A 145 15.92 0.18 -1.71
C THR A 145 15.74 -1.30 -1.37
N GLY A 146 16.66 -2.20 -1.72
CA GLY A 146 16.55 -3.64 -1.48
C GLY A 146 17.38 -4.19 -0.30
N GLN A 147 18.13 -3.34 0.39
CA GLN A 147 19.01 -3.74 1.49
C GLN A 147 18.28 -3.71 2.86
N GLY A 148 19.00 -4.00 3.95
CA GLY A 148 18.53 -3.67 5.29
C GLY A 148 18.74 -2.20 5.65
N GLY A 149 18.08 -1.72 6.71
CA GLY A 149 18.32 -0.38 7.25
C GLY A 149 17.78 0.77 6.37
N ALA A 150 18.49 1.90 6.37
CA ALA A 150 18.07 3.13 5.68
C ALA A 150 18.04 3.03 4.13
N ASN A 151 18.71 2.02 3.56
CA ASN A 151 18.72 1.72 2.12
C ASN A 151 17.77 0.57 1.76
N GLY A 152 16.67 0.46 2.50
CA GLY A 152 15.59 -0.50 2.27
C GLY A 152 14.46 -0.33 3.28
N GLU A 153 14.34 -1.25 4.23
CA GLU A 153 13.27 -1.30 5.25
C GLU A 153 12.93 0.06 5.90
N TRP A 154 13.95 0.83 6.30
CA TRP A 154 13.79 2.15 6.93
C TRP A 154 14.08 3.32 5.98
N SER A 155 14.02 3.07 4.68
CA SER A 155 14.19 4.12 3.68
C SER A 155 12.96 5.01 3.56
N ILE A 156 13.21 6.29 3.30
CA ILE A 156 12.19 7.23 2.84
C ILE A 156 12.03 7.23 1.31
N LYS A 157 12.77 6.42 0.54
CA LYS A 157 12.52 6.30 -0.91
C LYS A 157 11.17 5.66 -1.21
N ARG A 158 10.51 6.12 -2.29
CA ARG A 158 9.16 5.75 -2.72
C ARG A 158 9.16 5.65 -4.25
N GLN A 159 8.75 4.51 -4.83
CA GLN A 159 8.98 4.22 -6.25
C GLN A 159 7.85 3.41 -6.90
N ALA A 160 7.43 3.78 -8.11
CA ALA A 160 6.51 2.98 -8.92
C ALA A 160 7.05 2.81 -10.34
N TYR A 161 6.94 1.58 -10.85
CA TYR A 161 7.48 1.14 -12.13
C TYR A 161 6.32 0.74 -13.06
N TYR A 162 5.98 1.61 -13.99
CA TYR A 162 4.85 1.40 -14.91
C TYR A 162 5.34 1.05 -16.32
N PHE A 163 4.76 0.01 -16.88
CA PHE A 163 5.17 -0.58 -18.15
C PHE A 163 4.05 -0.40 -19.18
N LYS A 164 4.35 0.21 -20.32
CA LYS A 164 3.41 0.34 -21.45
C LYS A 164 3.15 -1.01 -22.13
N ALA A 165 2.05 -1.10 -22.87
CA ALA A 165 1.68 -2.31 -23.59
C ALA A 165 2.73 -2.68 -24.66
N ASN A 166 3.05 -3.96 -24.76
CA ASN A 166 4.02 -4.48 -25.73
C ASN A 166 3.40 -4.58 -27.13
N ILE A 167 4.16 -4.20 -28.17
CA ILE A 167 3.69 -4.23 -29.55
C ILE A 167 4.04 -5.58 -30.20
N GLY A 168 3.02 -6.30 -30.67
CA GLY A 168 3.19 -7.56 -31.40
C GLY A 168 3.80 -8.68 -30.54
N THR A 169 5.03 -9.08 -30.85
CA THR A 169 5.76 -10.15 -30.11
C THR A 169 6.80 -9.61 -29.13
N GLN A 170 6.75 -8.31 -28.80
CA GLN A 170 7.65 -7.70 -27.82
C GLN A 170 7.43 -8.23 -26.38
N SER A 171 8.45 -8.07 -25.55
CA SER A 171 8.42 -8.22 -24.10
C SER A 171 9.53 -7.40 -23.44
N TYR A 172 9.41 -7.17 -22.13
CA TYR A 172 10.47 -6.69 -21.25
C TYR A 172 11.25 -7.86 -20.63
N ASP A 173 11.45 -8.94 -21.39
CA ASP A 173 12.27 -10.07 -20.99
C ASP A 173 13.59 -10.05 -21.78
N PRO A 174 14.75 -9.78 -21.15
CA PRO A 174 16.05 -9.91 -21.81
C PRO A 174 16.44 -11.39 -22.08
N GLY A 175 15.64 -12.34 -21.61
CA GLY A 175 15.95 -13.77 -21.64
C GLY A 175 16.84 -14.18 -20.47
N GLY A 176 16.88 -15.48 -20.19
CA GLY A 176 17.63 -16.07 -19.08
C GLY A 176 17.16 -17.49 -18.80
N SER A 177 17.79 -18.16 -17.84
CA SER A 177 17.54 -19.57 -17.54
C SER A 177 17.67 -19.89 -16.04
N GLY A 178 16.84 -20.81 -15.56
CA GLY A 178 16.90 -21.32 -14.19
C GLY A 178 16.00 -20.58 -13.20
N SER A 179 16.28 -20.84 -11.92
CA SER A 179 15.69 -20.24 -10.73
C SER A 179 15.84 -18.71 -10.70
N ALA A 180 14.79 -17.97 -10.37
CA ALA A 180 14.79 -16.49 -10.38
C ALA A 180 15.84 -15.85 -9.45
N SER A 181 16.31 -16.55 -8.43
CA SER A 181 17.41 -16.14 -7.55
C SER A 181 18.81 -16.29 -8.18
N SER A 182 18.94 -17.00 -9.30
CA SER A 182 20.21 -17.22 -9.98
C SER A 182 20.58 -16.04 -10.89
N PRO A 183 21.89 -15.68 -11.00
CA PRO A 183 22.33 -14.62 -11.90
C PRO A 183 21.93 -14.85 -13.36
N GLU A 184 21.89 -16.11 -13.80
CA GLU A 184 21.56 -16.55 -15.16
C GLU A 184 20.08 -16.36 -15.51
N ALA A 185 19.20 -16.17 -14.52
CA ALA A 185 17.78 -15.91 -14.75
C ALA A 185 17.50 -14.48 -15.23
N ASN A 186 18.44 -13.54 -15.08
CA ASN A 186 18.27 -12.13 -15.42
C ASN A 186 17.01 -11.48 -14.80
N SER A 187 16.63 -11.90 -13.59
CA SER A 187 15.39 -11.47 -12.94
C SER A 187 15.33 -9.96 -12.68
N LEU A 188 14.11 -9.43 -12.72
CA LEU A 188 13.78 -8.11 -12.17
C LEU A 188 13.65 -8.25 -10.65
N GLU A 189 14.44 -7.48 -9.91
CA GLU A 189 14.55 -7.56 -8.45
C GLU A 189 13.85 -6.37 -7.77
N LEU A 190 12.75 -6.64 -7.05
CA LEU A 190 11.92 -5.58 -6.48
C LEU A 190 12.39 -5.16 -5.08
N GLY A 191 12.74 -3.88 -4.93
CA GLY A 191 13.13 -3.27 -3.65
C GLY A 191 11.94 -3.06 -2.70
N PHE A 192 12.21 -2.60 -1.47
CA PHE A 192 11.16 -2.11 -0.57
C PHE A 192 10.44 -0.88 -1.17
N TYR A 193 9.22 -0.62 -0.68
CA TYR A 193 8.41 0.55 -1.03
C TYR A 193 8.17 0.73 -2.53
N SER A 194 8.13 -0.39 -3.27
CA SER A 194 8.19 -0.44 -4.73
C SER A 194 7.01 -1.24 -5.33
N HIS A 195 6.45 -0.75 -6.43
CA HIS A 195 5.31 -1.32 -7.15
C HIS A 195 5.63 -1.51 -8.63
N ILE A 196 5.12 -2.57 -9.23
CA ILE A 196 5.10 -2.76 -10.68
C ILE A 196 3.65 -2.79 -11.17
N GLY A 197 3.33 -1.91 -12.12
CA GLY A 197 2.01 -1.83 -12.73
C GLY A 197 2.06 -1.94 -14.26
N GLY A 198 1.25 -2.82 -14.84
CA GLY A 198 1.04 -2.84 -16.28
C GLY A 198 -0.01 -1.82 -16.70
N LEU A 199 0.29 -0.98 -17.70
CA LEU A 199 -0.62 0.04 -18.23
C LEU A 199 -1.56 -0.47 -19.33
N GLY A 200 -1.57 -1.78 -19.60
CA GLY A 200 -2.52 -2.39 -20.53
C GLY A 200 -3.93 -2.54 -19.94
N LYS A 201 -4.87 -2.97 -20.76
CA LYS A 201 -6.23 -3.33 -20.32
C LYS A 201 -6.23 -4.69 -19.62
N LEU A 202 -5.38 -5.59 -20.12
CA LEU A 202 -5.24 -6.97 -19.67
C LEU A 202 -3.81 -7.26 -19.22
N PRO A 203 -3.61 -8.22 -18.31
CA PRO A 203 -2.27 -8.66 -17.93
C PRO A 203 -1.44 -9.20 -19.10
N SER A 204 -2.09 -9.70 -20.15
CA SER A 204 -1.45 -10.16 -21.40
C SER A 204 -0.67 -9.08 -22.16
N ASP A 205 -1.06 -7.82 -21.98
CA ASP A 205 -0.59 -6.69 -22.78
C ASP A 205 0.81 -6.25 -22.36
N VAL A 206 1.22 -6.57 -21.12
CA VAL A 206 2.51 -6.20 -20.52
C VAL A 206 3.22 -7.46 -20.08
N ARG A 207 4.35 -7.78 -20.70
CA ARG A 207 5.02 -9.08 -20.56
C ARG A 207 6.43 -8.92 -20.02
N LEU A 208 6.63 -9.39 -18.79
CA LEU A 208 7.89 -9.34 -18.04
C LEU A 208 8.58 -10.72 -18.05
N GLY A 209 9.89 -10.73 -17.81
CA GLY A 209 10.72 -11.95 -17.75
C GLY A 209 10.53 -12.78 -16.48
N ALA A 210 11.62 -12.97 -15.72
CA ALA A 210 11.58 -13.57 -14.38
C ALA A 210 11.52 -12.47 -13.31
N ILE A 211 10.81 -12.74 -12.21
CA ILE A 211 10.61 -11.81 -11.08
C ILE A 211 11.15 -12.44 -9.79
N PHE A 212 11.92 -11.68 -9.03
CA PHE A 212 12.47 -12.10 -7.74
C PHE A 212 12.33 -11.00 -6.69
N THR A 213 11.91 -11.36 -5.47
CA THR A 213 11.95 -10.46 -4.31
C THR A 213 13.05 -10.92 -3.35
N ARG A 214 14.30 -10.56 -3.65
CA ARG A 214 15.47 -10.94 -2.83
C ARG A 214 15.32 -10.45 -1.38
N PRO A 215 15.33 -11.34 -0.37
CA PRO A 215 15.40 -10.96 1.03
C PRO A 215 16.77 -10.44 1.43
N HIS A 216 16.79 -9.67 2.51
CA HIS A 216 17.99 -9.00 3.01
C HIS A 216 18.56 -9.63 4.31
N LEU A 217 17.82 -10.53 4.97
CA LEU A 217 18.24 -11.19 6.22
C LEU A 217 18.93 -12.53 5.98
N SER A 218 19.78 -12.93 6.94
CA SER A 218 20.45 -14.25 6.97
C SER A 218 21.19 -14.61 5.67
N GLY A 219 21.84 -13.63 5.03
CA GLY A 219 22.53 -13.84 3.75
C GLY A 219 21.59 -14.11 2.56
N GLY A 220 20.32 -13.69 2.66
CA GLY A 220 19.24 -13.95 1.72
C GLY A 220 18.28 -15.06 2.16
N ALA A 221 18.69 -15.95 3.08
CA ALA A 221 17.94 -17.15 3.45
C ALA A 221 16.64 -16.91 4.23
N ASN A 222 16.44 -15.70 4.80
CA ASN A 222 15.26 -15.38 5.60
C ASN A 222 14.46 -14.22 4.99
N ALA A 223 13.18 -14.47 4.68
CA ALA A 223 12.25 -13.50 4.11
C ALA A 223 11.32 -12.83 5.11
N THR A 224 11.37 -13.12 6.42
CA THR A 224 10.43 -12.57 7.43
C THR A 224 10.30 -11.05 7.44
N CYS A 225 11.29 -10.32 6.91
CA CYS A 225 11.25 -8.85 6.77
C CYS A 225 11.21 -8.36 5.32
N THR A 226 10.64 -9.13 4.38
CA THR A 226 10.54 -8.74 2.96
C THR A 226 9.18 -8.10 2.66
N PHE A 227 8.97 -6.92 3.23
CA PHE A 227 7.70 -6.18 3.27
C PHE A 227 7.52 -5.17 2.10
N TRP A 228 6.37 -4.50 2.09
CA TRP A 228 6.05 -3.25 1.36
C TRP A 228 6.37 -3.29 -0.15
N ARG A 229 5.74 -4.22 -0.87
CA ARG A 229 5.96 -4.49 -2.31
C ARG A 229 4.66 -4.87 -3.01
N SER A 230 4.49 -4.53 -4.28
CA SER A 230 3.43 -5.14 -5.09
C SER A 230 3.74 -5.28 -6.57
N MET A 231 2.90 -6.08 -7.23
CA MET A 231 2.84 -6.23 -8.67
C MET A 231 1.38 -6.38 -9.12
N GLU A 232 0.96 -5.67 -10.16
CA GLU A 232 -0.35 -5.89 -10.77
C GLU A 232 -0.46 -5.67 -12.27
N ASN A 233 -1.47 -6.31 -12.88
CA ASN A 233 -1.88 -6.14 -14.28
C ASN A 233 -0.77 -6.48 -15.30
N VAL A 234 0.03 -7.52 -15.03
CA VAL A 234 1.15 -7.96 -15.89
C VAL A 234 1.20 -9.48 -16.09
N THR A 235 1.85 -9.89 -17.18
CA THR A 235 2.28 -11.26 -17.44
C THR A 235 3.71 -11.47 -16.94
N VAL A 236 3.94 -12.54 -16.18
CA VAL A 236 5.28 -13.04 -15.84
C VAL A 236 5.53 -14.30 -16.67
N MET A 237 6.43 -14.18 -17.66
CA MET A 237 6.70 -15.22 -18.66
C MET A 237 7.61 -16.34 -18.14
N ARG A 238 8.52 -16.02 -17.21
CA ARG A 238 9.47 -16.98 -16.61
C ARG A 238 9.20 -17.11 -15.11
N ASP A 239 10.20 -17.46 -14.31
CA ASP A 239 10.01 -17.76 -12.89
C ASP A 239 9.45 -16.57 -12.08
N PHE A 240 8.60 -16.86 -11.10
CA PHE A 240 7.87 -15.92 -10.24
C PHE A 240 8.16 -16.23 -8.77
N ALA A 241 9.35 -15.85 -8.31
CA ALA A 241 9.82 -16.09 -6.95
C ALA A 241 9.43 -14.93 -6.02
N TRP A 242 8.12 -14.81 -5.76
CA TRP A 242 7.51 -13.89 -4.78
C TRP A 242 7.83 -14.30 -3.33
N THR A 243 9.11 -14.21 -3.00
CA THR A 243 9.72 -14.55 -1.71
C THR A 243 9.53 -13.41 -0.71
N VAL A 244 8.29 -13.23 -0.24
CA VAL A 244 7.84 -12.04 0.53
C VAL A 244 7.33 -12.38 1.94
N SER A 245 7.04 -11.33 2.72
CA SER A 245 6.26 -11.39 3.97
C SER A 245 5.09 -10.37 3.96
N GLN A 246 4.58 -9.94 5.12
CA GLN A 246 3.38 -9.09 5.26
C GLN A 246 3.41 -7.77 4.45
N SER A 247 2.23 -7.20 4.18
CA SER A 247 2.04 -6.02 3.32
C SER A 247 2.71 -6.18 1.95
N THR A 248 2.44 -7.30 1.28
CA THR A 248 2.83 -7.51 -0.11
C THR A 248 1.69 -8.12 -0.90
N SER A 249 1.38 -7.55 -2.07
CA SER A 249 0.25 -7.98 -2.91
C SER A 249 0.68 -8.28 -4.35
N ALA A 250 0.26 -9.43 -4.85
CA ALA A 250 0.36 -9.79 -6.26
C ALA A 250 -1.06 -9.96 -6.81
N ARG A 251 -1.51 -8.99 -7.62
CA ARG A 251 -2.91 -8.85 -8.04
C ARG A 251 -3.05 -8.92 -9.56
N ARG A 252 -4.11 -9.54 -10.08
CA ARG A 252 -4.49 -9.43 -11.51
C ARG A 252 -3.32 -9.80 -12.44
N MET A 253 -2.72 -10.98 -12.27
CA MET A 253 -1.53 -11.41 -13.03
C MET A 253 -1.78 -12.63 -13.90
N LEU A 254 -1.10 -12.69 -15.04
CA LEU A 254 -0.94 -13.90 -15.84
C LEU A 254 0.43 -14.51 -15.54
N ILE A 255 0.49 -15.76 -15.08
CA ILE A 255 1.77 -16.39 -14.67
C ILE A 255 1.99 -17.62 -15.55
N GLU A 256 2.89 -17.48 -16.54
CA GLU A 256 3.23 -18.55 -17.50
C GLU A 256 4.41 -19.42 -17.02
N GLY A 257 5.20 -18.91 -16.06
CA GLY A 257 6.42 -19.53 -15.54
C GLY A 257 6.24 -20.94 -14.96
N SER A 258 7.08 -21.89 -15.39
CA SER A 258 7.04 -23.30 -14.99
C SER A 258 7.54 -23.60 -13.57
N SER A 259 7.66 -22.59 -12.70
CA SER A 259 8.27 -22.77 -11.38
C SER A 259 7.37 -23.57 -10.44
N LYS A 260 7.99 -24.43 -9.63
CA LYS A 260 7.26 -25.19 -8.61
C LYS A 260 7.01 -24.36 -7.35
N TYR A 261 7.89 -23.44 -7.00
CA TYR A 261 7.83 -22.74 -5.71
C TYR A 261 7.73 -21.24 -5.90
N ILE A 262 6.85 -20.59 -5.12
CA ILE A 262 6.80 -19.11 -5.08
C ILE A 262 7.93 -18.51 -4.24
N SER A 263 8.74 -19.33 -3.59
CA SER A 263 10.00 -18.95 -2.98
C SER A 263 11.13 -19.85 -3.46
N ASP A 264 12.25 -19.23 -3.82
CA ASP A 264 13.34 -19.85 -4.58
C ASP A 264 14.67 -19.88 -3.79
N ILE A 265 14.59 -19.85 -2.45
CA ILE A 265 15.79 -19.65 -1.61
C ILE A 265 16.11 -20.86 -0.74
N GLY A 266 16.85 -21.79 -1.34
CA GLY A 266 17.55 -22.87 -0.65
C GLY A 266 16.67 -24.05 -0.22
N THR A 267 17.31 -25.19 -0.01
CA THR A 267 16.63 -26.49 0.16
C THR A 267 16.46 -26.94 1.61
N SER A 268 16.79 -26.11 2.61
CA SER A 268 16.84 -26.56 4.03
C SER A 268 16.50 -25.56 5.13
N ASN A 269 16.48 -24.25 4.89
CA ASN A 269 16.33 -23.23 5.96
C ASN A 269 15.53 -21.98 5.54
N PHE A 270 14.61 -22.08 4.57
CA PHE A 270 13.79 -20.94 4.17
C PHE A 270 12.70 -20.63 5.22
N TRP A 271 12.59 -19.37 5.62
CA TRP A 271 11.45 -18.82 6.38
C TRP A 271 10.85 -17.62 5.64
N GLY A 272 9.53 -17.54 5.56
CA GLY A 272 8.79 -16.35 5.14
C GLY A 272 7.45 -16.25 5.86
N SER A 273 6.94 -15.03 6.04
CA SER A 273 5.66 -14.73 6.71
C SER A 273 4.70 -14.01 5.75
N GLY A 274 4.57 -14.54 4.53
CA GLY A 274 3.63 -14.01 3.55
C GLY A 274 2.17 -14.22 3.94
N GLY A 275 1.21 -13.80 3.13
CA GLY A 275 1.32 -13.04 1.89
C GLY A 275 -0.03 -13.04 1.17
N PHE A 276 -0.18 -12.21 0.14
CA PHE A 276 -1.45 -12.02 -0.55
C PHE A 276 -1.32 -12.19 -2.08
N ILE A 277 -2.15 -13.08 -2.64
CA ILE A 277 -2.37 -13.20 -4.10
C ILE A 277 -3.87 -13.11 -4.39
N ALA A 278 -4.27 -12.32 -5.39
CA ALA A 278 -5.66 -12.24 -5.84
C ALA A 278 -5.78 -12.05 -7.36
N ASP A 279 -6.88 -12.54 -7.93
CA ASP A 279 -7.24 -12.28 -9.33
C ASP A 279 -6.19 -12.80 -10.36
N CYS A 280 -5.41 -13.82 -10.00
CA CYS A 280 -4.30 -14.33 -10.81
C CYS A 280 -4.66 -15.61 -11.60
N HIS A 281 -3.97 -15.85 -12.71
CA HIS A 281 -4.10 -17.06 -13.52
C HIS A 281 -2.73 -17.69 -13.77
N TYR A 282 -2.46 -18.81 -13.09
CA TYR A 282 -1.30 -19.65 -13.35
C TYR A 282 -1.58 -20.58 -14.55
N ARG A 283 -0.90 -20.33 -15.67
CA ARG A 283 -0.93 -21.16 -16.89
C ARG A 283 0.26 -22.13 -16.98
N SER A 284 1.06 -22.20 -15.93
CA SER A 284 2.19 -23.11 -15.77
C SER A 284 1.78 -24.58 -15.95
N SER A 285 2.69 -25.42 -16.46
CA SER A 285 2.48 -26.88 -16.52
C SER A 285 2.56 -27.58 -15.15
N THR A 286 2.91 -26.83 -14.11
CA THR A 286 3.20 -27.27 -12.75
C THR A 286 2.37 -26.44 -11.76
N ARG A 287 1.78 -27.10 -10.76
CA ARG A 287 1.04 -26.41 -9.69
C ARG A 287 2.04 -25.71 -8.74
N PRO A 288 1.84 -24.43 -8.40
CA PRO A 288 2.73 -23.68 -7.52
C PRO A 288 2.60 -24.13 -6.06
N ASN A 289 3.69 -24.03 -5.31
CA ASN A 289 3.81 -24.47 -3.92
C ASN A 289 4.50 -23.37 -3.08
N TRP A 290 4.13 -23.26 -1.81
CA TRP A 290 4.55 -22.15 -0.93
C TRP A 290 5.71 -22.54 0.00
N GLY A 291 6.05 -23.83 0.10
CA GLY A 291 7.24 -24.31 0.78
C GLY A 291 7.30 -23.89 2.25
N GLY A 292 8.37 -23.17 2.63
CA GLY A 292 8.58 -22.67 3.99
C GLY A 292 7.89 -21.34 4.32
N GLN A 293 6.95 -20.86 3.49
CA GLN A 293 6.04 -19.78 3.91
C GLN A 293 5.15 -20.28 5.06
N GLN A 294 5.12 -19.52 6.16
CA GLN A 294 4.38 -19.88 7.38
C GLN A 294 2.87 -19.97 7.12
N GLN A 295 2.32 -18.99 6.41
CA GLN A 295 0.91 -18.90 6.03
C GLN A 295 0.77 -18.19 4.68
N TRP A 296 -0.45 -18.18 4.15
CA TRP A 296 -0.82 -17.34 3.01
C TRP A 296 -2.34 -17.22 2.84
N TYR A 297 -2.78 -16.10 2.26
CA TYR A 297 -4.13 -15.97 1.72
C TYR A 297 -4.09 -15.82 0.20
N THR A 298 -4.85 -16.64 -0.52
CA THR A 298 -5.05 -16.49 -1.96
C THR A 298 -6.52 -16.56 -2.30
N ARG A 299 -7.01 -15.58 -3.06
CA ARG A 299 -8.39 -15.58 -3.54
C ARG A 299 -8.50 -15.44 -5.06
N ASN A 300 -9.66 -15.84 -5.60
CA ASN A 300 -10.08 -15.56 -6.98
C ASN A 300 -9.03 -15.94 -8.04
N THR A 301 -8.24 -16.98 -7.76
CA THR A 301 -7.07 -17.36 -8.56
C THR A 301 -7.33 -18.68 -9.27
N ILE A 302 -6.90 -18.81 -10.52
CA ILE A 302 -6.98 -20.04 -11.32
C ILE A 302 -5.61 -20.73 -11.30
N PHE A 303 -5.60 -21.99 -10.85
CA PHE A 303 -4.42 -22.84 -10.85
C PHE A 303 -4.49 -23.95 -11.92
N PRO A 304 -3.34 -24.52 -12.35
CA PRO A 304 -3.33 -25.67 -13.24
C PRO A 304 -4.01 -26.87 -12.59
N ALA A 305 -4.80 -27.62 -13.36
CA ALA A 305 -5.44 -28.84 -12.88
C ALA A 305 -4.40 -29.96 -12.62
N GLY A 306 -4.71 -30.87 -11.69
CA GLY A 306 -3.90 -32.07 -11.41
C GLY A 306 -3.54 -32.24 -9.92
N SER A 307 -2.91 -33.37 -9.58
CA SER A 307 -2.63 -33.80 -8.20
C SER A 307 -1.32 -33.26 -7.62
N GLY A 308 -0.81 -32.14 -8.13
CA GLY A 308 0.41 -31.50 -7.61
C GLY A 308 0.13 -30.83 -6.26
N ALA A 309 0.92 -31.16 -5.24
CA ALA A 309 0.73 -30.62 -3.89
C ALA A 309 0.96 -29.10 -3.82
N MET A 310 0.00 -28.38 -3.22
CA MET A 310 0.07 -26.96 -2.91
C MET A 310 -0.08 -26.76 -1.39
N GLY A 311 0.48 -25.69 -0.85
CA GLY A 311 0.52 -25.44 0.60
C GLY A 311 1.86 -24.87 1.07
N GLY A 312 1.85 -24.36 2.30
CA GLY A 312 2.99 -23.88 3.09
C GLY A 312 3.04 -24.63 4.44
N ALA A 313 3.40 -23.95 5.53
CA ALA A 313 3.66 -24.62 6.81
C ALA A 313 2.44 -24.74 7.77
N PHE A 314 1.63 -23.69 7.97
CA PHE A 314 0.65 -23.64 9.07
C PHE A 314 -0.79 -23.24 8.67
N ASN A 315 -0.99 -22.17 7.90
CA ASN A 315 -2.33 -21.64 7.62
C ASN A 315 -2.45 -21.15 6.16
N MET A 316 -3.09 -21.92 5.30
CA MET A 316 -3.18 -21.66 3.86
C MET A 316 -4.65 -21.56 3.44
N VAL A 317 -5.14 -20.35 3.19
CA VAL A 317 -6.55 -20.10 2.87
C VAL A 317 -6.72 -19.81 1.37
N TRP A 318 -7.64 -20.52 0.71
CA TRP A 318 -7.83 -20.51 -0.75
C TRP A 318 -9.29 -20.19 -1.11
N GLN A 319 -9.65 -18.90 -1.25
CA GLN A 319 -11.05 -18.48 -1.38
C GLN A 319 -11.49 -18.15 -2.81
N GLY A 320 -12.55 -18.80 -3.30
CA GLY A 320 -13.01 -18.62 -4.69
C GLY A 320 -11.97 -19.07 -5.72
N CYS A 321 -11.03 -19.95 -5.36
CA CYS A 321 -9.93 -20.38 -6.21
C CYS A 321 -10.29 -21.62 -7.05
N VAL A 322 -10.03 -21.56 -8.36
CA VAL A 322 -10.24 -22.70 -9.27
C VAL A 322 -9.03 -23.63 -9.18
N ASN A 323 -9.29 -24.92 -9.00
CA ASN A 323 -8.27 -25.94 -8.74
C ASN A 323 -7.41 -25.64 -7.48
N ALA A 324 -8.01 -25.15 -6.40
CA ALA A 324 -7.35 -25.11 -5.07
C ALA A 324 -6.82 -26.51 -4.64
N PRO A 325 -5.92 -26.62 -3.65
CA PRO A 325 -5.67 -27.90 -2.99
C PRO A 325 -6.89 -28.39 -2.20
N ASP A 326 -6.95 -29.69 -1.95
CA ASP A 326 -7.93 -30.30 -1.05
C ASP A 326 -7.80 -29.76 0.39
N ALA A 327 -8.86 -29.89 1.18
CA ALA A 327 -8.87 -29.43 2.57
C ALA A 327 -8.10 -30.41 3.48
N ASP A 328 -7.11 -29.91 4.23
CA ASP A 328 -6.34 -30.68 5.20
C ASP A 328 -6.15 -29.91 6.53
N ALA A 329 -5.07 -30.14 7.28
CA ALA A 329 -4.79 -29.42 8.53
C ALA A 329 -4.22 -28.00 8.32
N VAL A 330 -3.58 -27.76 7.16
CA VAL A 330 -2.93 -26.51 6.75
C VAL A 330 -3.77 -25.82 5.66
N ASN A 331 -4.29 -26.59 4.69
CA ASN A 331 -5.08 -26.09 3.58
C ASN A 331 -6.57 -25.93 3.93
N THR A 332 -7.09 -24.73 3.68
CA THR A 332 -8.47 -24.33 3.89
C THR A 332 -9.04 -23.70 2.61
N PRO A 333 -9.53 -24.53 1.66
CA PRO A 333 -10.26 -24.05 0.50
C PRO A 333 -11.67 -23.57 0.90
N ILE A 334 -12.08 -22.43 0.35
CA ILE A 334 -13.39 -21.80 0.58
C ILE A 334 -14.05 -21.59 -0.81
N PRO A 335 -15.24 -22.14 -1.09
CA PRO A 335 -15.74 -22.24 -2.47
C PRO A 335 -15.92 -20.91 -3.22
N THR A 336 -16.33 -19.84 -2.53
CA THR A 336 -16.65 -18.53 -3.13
C THR A 336 -16.09 -17.37 -2.32
N THR A 337 -15.85 -16.25 -2.98
CA THR A 337 -15.63 -14.95 -2.32
C THR A 337 -16.98 -14.20 -2.29
N PRO A 338 -17.68 -14.10 -1.14
CA PRO A 338 -19.12 -13.79 -1.10
C PRO A 338 -19.46 -12.35 -1.50
N ILE A 339 -18.58 -11.38 -1.24
CA ILE A 339 -18.69 -10.00 -1.73
C ILE A 339 -17.31 -9.39 -1.96
N LEU A 340 -17.04 -8.90 -3.17
CA LEU A 340 -15.77 -8.23 -3.48
C LEU A 340 -15.92 -7.16 -4.56
N ARG A 341 -14.99 -6.22 -4.57
CA ARG A 341 -14.64 -5.36 -5.70
C ARG A 341 -13.12 -5.44 -5.81
N GLU A 342 -12.59 -5.70 -7.01
CA GLU A 342 -11.14 -5.70 -7.20
C GLU A 342 -10.58 -4.28 -7.08
N LYS A 343 -9.29 -4.18 -6.70
CA LYS A 343 -8.63 -2.88 -6.52
C LYS A 343 -8.62 -2.10 -7.86
N PRO A 344 -9.00 -0.81 -7.87
CA PRO A 344 -8.80 0.04 -9.04
C PRO A 344 -7.33 0.12 -9.46
N PHE A 345 -7.07 0.30 -10.77
CA PHE A 345 -5.72 0.37 -11.33
C PHE A 345 -5.62 1.39 -12.47
N LEU A 346 -4.40 1.88 -12.72
CA LEU A 346 -4.05 2.83 -13.78
C LEU A 346 -3.77 2.08 -15.08
N PHE A 347 -4.33 2.54 -16.20
CA PHE A 347 -4.06 2.02 -17.54
C PHE A 347 -4.09 3.14 -18.60
N ILE A 348 -3.69 2.83 -19.84
CA ILE A 348 -3.85 3.69 -21.01
C ILE A 348 -4.95 3.09 -21.90
N ASP A 349 -5.93 3.91 -22.29
CA ASP A 349 -7.08 3.50 -23.11
C ASP A 349 -6.84 3.75 -24.61
N ASP A 350 -7.79 3.35 -25.47
CA ASP A 350 -7.65 3.41 -26.94
C ASP A 350 -7.52 4.83 -27.50
N ASP A 351 -7.79 5.86 -26.69
CA ASP A 351 -7.58 7.28 -27.03
C ASP A 351 -6.15 7.78 -26.70
N GLY A 352 -5.30 6.93 -26.12
CA GLY A 352 -3.94 7.26 -25.70
C GLY A 352 -3.85 8.06 -24.41
N ASP A 353 -4.96 8.20 -23.66
CA ASP A 353 -5.00 8.93 -22.40
C ASP A 353 -4.99 8.00 -21.17
N TYR A 354 -4.41 8.49 -20.08
CA TYR A 354 -4.34 7.75 -18.81
C TYR A 354 -5.72 7.72 -18.13
N LYS A 355 -6.20 6.51 -17.81
CA LYS A 355 -7.49 6.28 -17.14
C LYS A 355 -7.31 5.41 -15.89
N ILE A 356 -8.28 5.46 -14.99
CA ILE A 356 -8.45 4.48 -13.91
C ILE A 356 -9.60 3.54 -14.26
N PHE A 357 -9.36 2.23 -14.21
CA PHE A 357 -10.45 1.24 -14.21
C PHE A 357 -10.90 0.99 -12.77
N VAL A 358 -12.21 1.05 -12.53
CA VAL A 358 -12.85 0.84 -11.23
C VAL A 358 -13.76 -0.39 -11.33
N PRO A 359 -13.30 -1.58 -10.89
CA PRO A 359 -14.07 -2.82 -10.99
C PRO A 359 -15.45 -2.75 -10.32
N ALA A 360 -16.41 -3.49 -10.87
CA ALA A 360 -17.76 -3.62 -10.31
C ALA A 360 -17.76 -4.40 -8.99
N TRP A 361 -18.82 -4.21 -8.19
CA TRP A 361 -19.12 -5.10 -7.07
C TRP A 361 -19.61 -6.45 -7.58
N GLN A 362 -19.09 -7.52 -7.01
CA GLN A 362 -19.35 -8.90 -7.38
C GLN A 362 -19.72 -9.71 -6.14
N LYS A 363 -20.52 -10.76 -6.32
CA LYS A 363 -20.95 -11.67 -5.25
C LYS A 363 -20.64 -13.11 -5.62
N ASP A 364 -20.33 -13.91 -4.61
CA ASP A 364 -20.01 -15.35 -4.70
C ASP A 364 -18.99 -15.71 -5.80
N ARG A 365 -17.99 -14.84 -6.03
CA ARG A 365 -17.07 -14.95 -7.16
C ARG A 365 -16.15 -16.17 -7.03
N VAL A 366 -15.96 -16.86 -8.15
CA VAL A 366 -14.98 -17.94 -8.34
C VAL A 366 -14.11 -17.58 -9.55
N GLY A 367 -12.80 -17.83 -9.43
CA GLY A 367 -11.80 -17.47 -10.44
C GLY A 367 -11.59 -15.96 -10.60
N ILE A 368 -10.79 -15.61 -11.61
CA ILE A 368 -10.37 -14.24 -11.95
C ILE A 368 -11.55 -13.35 -12.37
N SER A 369 -11.36 -12.03 -12.26
CA SER A 369 -12.30 -10.96 -12.62
C SER A 369 -12.36 -10.69 -14.13
N TRP A 370 -11.23 -10.86 -14.82
CA TRP A 370 -10.96 -10.55 -16.24
C TRP A 370 -11.03 -11.79 -17.15
N SER A 371 -10.94 -11.57 -18.47
CA SER A 371 -10.86 -12.62 -19.49
C SER A 371 -9.66 -12.42 -20.42
N ALA A 372 -9.48 -13.30 -21.41
CA ALA A 372 -8.43 -13.15 -22.41
C ALA A 372 -8.65 -11.97 -23.39
N THR A 373 -9.78 -11.27 -23.29
CA THR A 373 -10.15 -10.15 -24.18
C THR A 373 -10.84 -8.97 -23.47
N GLU A 374 -11.22 -9.10 -22.19
CA GLU A 374 -12.04 -8.10 -21.48
C GLU A 374 -11.54 -7.86 -20.06
N MET A 375 -11.59 -6.62 -19.59
CA MET A 375 -11.03 -6.21 -18.30
C MET A 375 -11.78 -6.77 -17.08
N GLY A 376 -12.97 -7.33 -17.29
CA GLY A 376 -14.00 -7.55 -16.28
C GLY A 376 -15.06 -6.44 -16.31
N GLU A 377 -16.12 -6.58 -15.52
CA GLU A 377 -17.13 -5.53 -15.34
C GLU A 377 -16.60 -4.39 -14.45
N GLY A 378 -16.87 -3.14 -14.81
CA GLY A 378 -16.42 -1.95 -14.08
C GLY A 378 -16.64 -0.65 -14.86
N GLU A 379 -16.21 0.47 -14.27
CA GLU A 379 -16.25 1.81 -14.86
C GLU A 379 -14.84 2.26 -15.28
N VAL A 380 -14.75 3.08 -16.34
CA VAL A 380 -13.52 3.78 -16.73
C VAL A 380 -13.67 5.26 -16.39
N GLN A 381 -12.70 5.83 -15.68
CA GLN A 381 -12.65 7.24 -15.28
C GLN A 381 -11.39 7.90 -15.83
N ASP A 382 -11.50 9.15 -16.30
CA ASP A 382 -10.38 9.86 -16.91
C ASP A 382 -9.52 10.58 -15.86
N LEU A 383 -8.21 10.32 -15.85
CA LEU A 383 -7.31 10.81 -14.82
C LEU A 383 -7.20 12.35 -14.80
N LEU A 384 -7.44 13.01 -15.94
CA LEU A 384 -7.31 14.46 -16.07
C LEU A 384 -8.63 15.17 -15.71
N THR A 385 -9.79 14.62 -16.09
CA THR A 385 -11.09 15.23 -15.77
C THR A 385 -11.60 14.87 -14.38
N ASP A 386 -11.41 13.64 -13.91
CA ASP A 386 -12.13 13.12 -12.73
C ASP A 386 -11.23 13.05 -11.47
N TRP A 387 -9.91 13.06 -11.66
CA TRP A 387 -8.93 12.88 -10.58
C TRP A 387 -8.05 14.11 -10.34
N TYR A 388 -7.40 14.15 -9.18
CA TYR A 388 -6.27 15.00 -8.85
C TYR A 388 -5.06 14.08 -8.62
N VAL A 389 -3.99 14.31 -9.39
CA VAL A 389 -2.72 13.58 -9.23
C VAL A 389 -1.90 14.28 -8.16
N ALA A 390 -2.04 13.80 -6.92
CA ALA A 390 -1.29 14.28 -5.77
C ALA A 390 0.17 13.82 -5.86
N LYS A 391 1.10 14.71 -5.51
CA LYS A 391 2.54 14.48 -5.61
C LYS A 391 3.25 14.80 -4.30
N GLU A 392 4.43 14.20 -4.11
CA GLU A 392 5.30 14.45 -2.95
C GLU A 392 5.52 15.96 -2.73
N GLY A 393 5.08 16.47 -1.58
CA GLY A 393 5.04 17.90 -1.25
C GLY A 393 3.63 18.50 -1.15
N ASP A 394 2.61 17.87 -1.74
CA ASP A 394 1.20 18.19 -1.44
C ASP A 394 0.87 17.80 0.01
N ASN A 395 0.00 18.58 0.67
CA ASN A 395 -0.41 18.33 2.05
C ASN A 395 -1.94 18.25 2.18
N ASP A 396 -2.41 18.17 3.42
CA ASP A 396 -3.84 18.05 3.75
C ASP A 396 -4.70 19.19 3.16
N VAL A 397 -4.14 20.38 2.92
CA VAL A 397 -4.86 21.50 2.32
C VAL A 397 -5.20 21.24 0.85
N GLU A 398 -4.24 20.85 0.02
CA GLU A 398 -4.46 20.59 -1.41
C GLU A 398 -5.33 19.34 -1.62
N ILE A 399 -5.05 18.27 -0.87
CA ILE A 399 -5.78 16.99 -0.99
C ILE A 399 -7.25 17.17 -0.57
N ASN A 400 -7.53 17.84 0.57
CA ASN A 400 -8.91 18.09 1.00
C ASN A 400 -9.62 19.11 0.09
N ALA A 401 -8.90 20.07 -0.51
CA ALA A 401 -9.46 20.97 -1.50
C ALA A 401 -9.88 20.24 -2.79
N ALA A 402 -9.07 19.28 -3.26
CA ALA A 402 -9.39 18.44 -4.42
C ALA A 402 -10.60 17.52 -4.16
N LEU A 403 -10.64 16.82 -3.02
CA LEU A 403 -11.81 16.02 -2.60
C LEU A 403 -13.09 16.88 -2.54
N LYS A 404 -13.00 18.07 -1.93
CA LYS A 404 -14.11 19.02 -1.83
C LYS A 404 -14.54 19.59 -3.19
N ALA A 405 -13.64 19.69 -4.16
CA ALA A 405 -13.94 20.04 -5.54
C ALA A 405 -14.57 18.89 -6.35
N GLY A 406 -14.74 17.70 -5.75
CA GLY A 406 -15.31 16.53 -6.39
C GLY A 406 -14.31 15.69 -7.20
N LYS A 407 -13.01 15.88 -7.00
CA LYS A 407 -11.99 15.00 -7.58
C LYS A 407 -11.82 13.73 -6.74
N ASN A 408 -11.54 12.61 -7.41
CA ASN A 408 -10.86 11.47 -6.79
C ASN A 408 -9.35 11.76 -6.66
N ILE A 409 -8.62 11.09 -5.78
CA ILE A 409 -7.18 11.36 -5.55
C ILE A 409 -6.34 10.16 -6.00
N PHE A 410 -5.46 10.40 -6.97
CA PHE A 410 -4.41 9.47 -7.35
C PHE A 410 -3.11 9.96 -6.71
N PHE A 411 -2.58 9.20 -5.76
CA PHE A 411 -1.36 9.56 -5.05
C PHE A 411 -0.16 8.91 -5.72
N THR A 412 0.82 9.72 -6.16
CA THR A 412 2.11 9.19 -6.65
C THR A 412 3.04 8.89 -5.47
N PRO A 413 4.05 8.01 -5.62
CA PRO A 413 4.88 7.57 -4.49
C PRO A 413 5.59 8.75 -3.82
N GLY A 414 5.54 8.81 -2.50
CA GLY A 414 6.09 9.92 -1.72
C GLY A 414 5.65 9.90 -0.25
N HIS A 415 6.20 10.81 0.56
CA HIS A 415 5.70 11.10 1.90
C HIS A 415 4.86 12.37 1.91
N TYR A 416 3.70 12.28 2.55
CA TYR A 416 2.69 13.32 2.58
C TYR A 416 2.47 13.72 4.04
N ALA A 417 3.00 14.88 4.40
CA ALA A 417 2.97 15.41 5.76
C ALA A 417 1.64 16.13 6.04
N LEU A 418 0.85 15.59 6.97
CA LEU A 418 -0.53 16.01 7.23
C LEU A 418 -0.67 16.78 8.56
N ASN A 419 -0.99 18.07 8.50
CA ASN A 419 -1.31 18.91 9.66
C ASN A 419 -2.77 18.75 10.13
N ALA A 420 -3.65 18.27 9.25
CA ALA A 420 -4.99 17.77 9.55
C ALA A 420 -5.22 16.45 8.80
N PRO A 421 -6.14 15.57 9.25
CA PRO A 421 -6.47 14.34 8.53
C PRO A 421 -7.08 14.64 7.16
N ILE A 422 -6.89 13.72 6.22
CA ILE A 422 -7.63 13.71 4.95
C ILE A 422 -9.09 13.31 5.24
N GLN A 423 -10.05 14.11 4.76
CA GLN A 423 -11.48 14.01 5.05
C GLN A 423 -12.26 13.53 3.82
N VAL A 424 -12.63 12.26 3.81
CA VAL A 424 -13.33 11.62 2.69
C VAL A 424 -14.83 11.58 2.99
N ASN A 425 -15.52 12.65 2.60
CA ASN A 425 -16.91 12.95 3.00
C ASN A 425 -17.93 12.91 1.85
N ARG A 426 -17.52 12.49 0.65
CA ARG A 426 -18.37 12.35 -0.54
C ARG A 426 -18.59 10.86 -0.87
N LYS A 427 -19.83 10.49 -1.20
CA LYS A 427 -20.15 9.19 -1.83
C LYS A 427 -19.26 8.95 -3.05
N ASN A 428 -18.89 7.70 -3.31
CA ASN A 428 -18.04 7.31 -4.45
C ASN A 428 -16.74 8.14 -4.57
N ALA A 429 -16.17 8.63 -3.46
CA ALA A 429 -14.82 9.20 -3.46
C ALA A 429 -13.79 8.07 -3.46
N ILE A 430 -12.79 8.17 -4.34
CA ILE A 430 -11.71 7.20 -4.46
C ILE A 430 -10.38 7.84 -4.10
N LEU A 431 -9.63 7.18 -3.21
CA LEU A 431 -8.24 7.45 -2.89
C LEU A 431 -7.42 6.24 -3.34
N LEU A 432 -6.59 6.40 -4.37
CA LEU A 432 -5.77 5.34 -4.95
C LEU A 432 -4.29 5.72 -4.85
N GLY A 433 -3.53 5.00 -4.03
CA GLY A 433 -2.08 4.90 -4.14
C GLY A 433 -1.68 3.74 -5.06
N ALA A 434 -0.45 3.79 -5.59
CA ALA A 434 0.12 2.73 -6.43
C ALA A 434 0.45 1.46 -5.61
N GLY A 435 -0.59 0.71 -5.21
CA GLY A 435 -0.52 -0.64 -4.66
C GLY A 435 0.53 -0.85 -3.57
N ILE A 436 0.38 -0.27 -2.37
CA ILE A 436 1.34 -0.40 -1.25
C ILE A 436 2.75 0.17 -1.54
N ALA A 437 3.08 0.55 -2.78
CA ALA A 437 4.15 1.51 -3.04
C ALA A 437 3.70 2.93 -2.71
N SER A 438 3.50 3.06 -1.41
CA SER A 438 4.37 3.93 -0.65
C SER A 438 4.05 5.41 -0.90
N VAL A 439 2.76 5.65 -0.74
CA VAL A 439 2.19 6.91 -0.31
C VAL A 439 2.18 6.84 1.22
N THR A 440 3.20 7.38 1.88
CA THR A 440 3.21 7.48 3.35
C THR A 440 2.33 8.66 3.76
N LEU A 441 1.24 8.41 4.48
CA LEU A 441 0.45 9.46 5.12
C LEU A 441 0.89 9.60 6.59
N GLU A 442 1.57 10.70 6.92
CA GLU A 442 2.13 10.93 8.26
C GLU A 442 1.57 12.20 8.94
N PRO A 443 0.94 12.08 10.12
CA PRO A 443 0.54 13.22 10.94
C PRO A 443 1.76 14.00 11.45
N THR A 444 1.84 15.29 11.09
CA THR A 444 2.88 16.20 11.62
C THR A 444 2.69 16.40 13.12
N GLU A 445 3.67 16.99 13.81
CA GLU A 445 3.50 17.31 15.23
C GLU A 445 2.35 18.29 15.55
N ASN A 446 1.67 18.86 14.56
CA ASN A 446 0.46 19.68 14.74
C ASN A 446 -0.84 18.85 14.79
N ASN A 447 -0.91 17.73 14.07
CA ASN A 447 -2.15 16.98 13.83
C ASN A 447 -2.51 16.05 15.00
N ARG A 448 -3.53 16.36 15.81
CA ARG A 448 -3.95 15.52 16.96
C ARG A 448 -4.92 14.39 16.63
N TRP A 449 -5.31 14.24 15.36
CA TRP A 449 -6.51 13.49 14.97
C TRP A 449 -6.19 12.11 14.38
N GLY A 450 -5.35 12.06 13.34
CA GLY A 450 -5.05 10.85 12.56
C GLY A 450 -4.62 11.17 11.13
N CYS A 451 -4.46 10.14 10.30
CA CYS A 451 -4.09 10.27 8.89
C CYS A 451 -5.33 10.45 8.00
N LEU A 452 -6.32 9.56 8.17
CA LEU A 452 -7.45 9.42 7.25
C LEU A 452 -8.78 9.26 7.99
N TYR A 453 -9.74 10.12 7.65
CA TYR A 453 -11.08 10.16 8.21
C TYR A 453 -12.07 9.93 7.06
N VAL A 454 -12.66 8.74 6.99
CA VAL A 454 -13.76 8.39 6.07
C VAL A 454 -15.08 8.55 6.82
N ASP A 455 -16.03 9.31 6.27
CA ASP A 455 -17.36 9.48 6.85
C ASP A 455 -18.33 8.36 6.43
N ASP A 456 -19.46 8.22 7.14
CA ASP A 456 -20.47 7.17 6.89
C ASP A 456 -21.21 7.39 5.55
N LYS A 457 -20.59 7.04 4.41
CA LYS A 457 -21.04 7.32 3.03
C LYS A 457 -20.71 6.17 2.08
N GLU A 458 -21.70 5.71 1.32
CA GLU A 458 -21.58 4.60 0.37
C GLU A 458 -20.49 4.78 -0.71
N GLY A 459 -19.96 3.65 -1.18
CA GLY A 459 -19.10 3.54 -2.35
C GLY A 459 -17.71 4.16 -2.25
N ILE A 460 -17.30 4.67 -1.09
CA ILE A 460 -15.94 5.17 -0.90
C ILE A 460 -14.93 4.02 -1.09
N ILE A 461 -13.86 4.28 -1.82
CA ILE A 461 -12.75 3.34 -2.02
C ILE A 461 -11.46 3.97 -1.51
N VAL A 462 -10.72 3.24 -0.67
CA VAL A 462 -9.35 3.59 -0.26
C VAL A 462 -8.46 2.41 -0.61
N ALA A 463 -7.42 2.65 -1.41
CA ALA A 463 -6.62 1.60 -2.02
C ALA A 463 -5.11 1.90 -1.97
N GLY A 464 -4.29 0.95 -1.51
CA GLY A 464 -2.84 0.96 -1.73
C GLY A 464 -2.05 1.98 -0.92
N LEU A 465 -2.49 2.33 0.31
CA LEU A 465 -1.89 3.39 1.14
C LEU A 465 -1.18 2.85 2.39
N LEU A 466 -0.15 3.57 2.86
CA LEU A 466 0.53 3.30 4.12
C LEU A 466 0.39 4.51 5.06
N MET A 467 -0.14 4.28 6.25
CA MET A 467 -0.34 5.28 7.30
C MET A 467 0.72 5.07 8.38
N ASP A 468 1.58 6.07 8.59
CA ASP A 468 2.54 6.11 9.71
C ASP A 468 2.05 7.11 10.75
N SER A 469 2.65 7.15 11.95
CA SER A 469 2.26 8.12 12.98
C SER A 469 3.40 8.48 13.92
N PHE A 470 3.87 9.72 13.77
CA PHE A 470 4.97 10.29 14.53
C PHE A 470 4.49 11.09 15.77
N ASN A 471 3.21 10.98 16.14
CA ASN A 471 2.64 11.64 17.30
C ASN A 471 1.50 10.80 17.92
N SER A 472 0.92 11.31 19.01
CA SER A 472 -0.24 10.69 19.65
C SER A 472 -1.54 11.12 18.96
N THR A 473 -2.37 10.15 18.60
CA THR A 473 -3.68 10.29 17.91
C THR A 473 -4.71 9.40 18.59
N THR A 474 -6.00 9.57 18.27
CA THR A 474 -6.99 8.54 18.63
C THR A 474 -6.84 7.34 17.71
N TYR A 475 -6.81 7.57 16.40
CA TYR A 475 -6.64 6.51 15.41
C TYR A 475 -5.93 7.00 14.16
N GLN A 476 -5.23 6.11 13.45
CA GLN A 476 -4.60 6.46 12.17
C GLN A 476 -5.65 6.52 11.06
N ILE A 477 -6.62 5.60 11.09
CA ILE A 477 -7.77 5.54 10.18
C ILE A 477 -9.09 5.39 10.96
N ARG A 478 -10.09 6.21 10.61
CA ARG A 478 -11.51 6.00 10.95
C ARG A 478 -12.35 5.76 9.71
N VAL A 479 -13.27 4.81 9.77
CA VAL A 479 -14.34 4.60 8.78
C VAL A 479 -15.70 4.70 9.46
N GLY A 480 -16.44 5.78 9.21
CA GLY A 480 -17.69 6.09 9.90
C GLY A 480 -17.47 6.73 11.29
N GLU A 481 -18.33 7.66 11.66
CA GLU A 481 -18.39 8.28 12.99
C GLU A 481 -18.82 7.29 14.10
N GLU A 482 -18.62 7.65 15.37
CA GLU A 482 -19.15 6.84 16.48
C GLU A 482 -20.69 6.87 16.45
N GLY A 483 -21.33 5.70 16.39
CA GLY A 483 -22.77 5.58 16.10
C GLY A 483 -23.14 5.62 14.62
N ALA A 484 -22.16 5.53 13.70
CA ALA A 484 -22.41 5.24 12.29
C ALA A 484 -23.35 4.04 12.12
N SER A 485 -24.31 4.18 11.21
CA SER A 485 -25.49 3.30 11.14
C SER A 485 -26.25 3.40 9.81
N ALA A 486 -25.68 4.09 8.81
CA ALA A 486 -26.21 4.00 7.45
C ALA A 486 -26.00 2.59 6.87
N ASP A 487 -26.96 2.13 6.08
CA ASP A 487 -26.87 0.92 5.27
C ASP A 487 -26.10 1.21 3.98
N HIS A 488 -25.03 0.46 3.73
CA HIS A 488 -24.22 0.52 2.51
C HIS A 488 -24.26 -0.79 1.70
N SER A 489 -25.16 -1.72 2.02
CA SER A 489 -25.24 -3.08 1.44
C SER A 489 -25.30 -3.16 -0.09
N ALA A 490 -25.82 -2.11 -0.74
CA ALA A 490 -25.91 -1.99 -2.19
C ALA A 490 -24.60 -1.49 -2.85
N ASN A 491 -23.79 -0.73 -2.13
CA ASN A 491 -22.53 -0.14 -2.61
C ASN A 491 -21.59 0.11 -1.41
N PRO A 492 -20.94 -0.93 -0.86
CA PRO A 492 -20.12 -0.80 0.33
C PRO A 492 -18.96 0.19 0.22
N ILE A 493 -18.42 0.57 1.38
CA ILE A 493 -17.08 1.17 1.48
C ILE A 493 -16.05 0.05 1.33
N LEU A 494 -15.05 0.25 0.47
CA LEU A 494 -13.92 -0.67 0.26
C LEU A 494 -12.62 -0.05 0.80
N LEU A 495 -11.95 -0.77 1.69
CA LEU A 495 -10.55 -0.53 2.02
C LEU A 495 -9.73 -1.72 1.50
N THR A 496 -8.65 -1.49 0.75
CA THR A 496 -7.83 -2.58 0.19
C THR A 496 -6.35 -2.22 0.06
N ASP A 497 -5.45 -3.18 0.25
CA ASP A 497 -3.99 -2.95 0.29
C ASP A 497 -3.64 -1.79 1.24
N ILE A 498 -4.14 -1.85 2.48
CA ILE A 498 -3.94 -0.81 3.51
C ILE A 498 -2.94 -1.27 4.56
N THR A 499 -1.96 -0.41 4.86
CA THR A 499 -0.96 -0.67 5.90
C THR A 499 -0.98 0.44 6.95
N CYS A 500 -1.08 0.07 8.23
CA CYS A 500 -0.91 0.98 9.36
C CYS A 500 0.35 0.59 10.14
N ARG A 501 1.32 1.50 10.25
CA ARG A 501 2.54 1.32 11.06
C ARG A 501 2.50 2.20 12.30
N VAL A 502 2.92 1.65 13.43
CA VAL A 502 3.19 2.40 14.67
C VAL A 502 4.62 2.17 15.12
N GLY A 503 5.45 3.21 15.07
CA GLY A 503 6.83 3.17 15.59
C GLY A 503 7.88 2.73 14.57
N GLY A 504 8.90 2.00 15.03
CA GLY A 504 9.99 1.47 14.20
C GLY A 504 11.06 2.52 13.85
N VAL A 505 10.66 3.63 13.21
CA VAL A 505 11.55 4.77 12.91
C VAL A 505 11.48 5.90 13.94
N GLN A 506 10.34 6.06 14.63
CA GLN A 506 10.10 7.16 15.54
C GLN A 506 10.87 7.00 16.87
N ALA A 507 11.61 8.04 17.26
CA ALA A 507 12.38 8.14 18.51
C ALA A 507 11.60 8.75 19.69
N LYS A 508 10.56 9.55 19.42
CA LYS A 508 9.69 10.19 20.42
C LYS A 508 8.67 9.20 20.98
N GLU A 509 8.32 9.31 22.26
CA GLU A 509 7.15 8.60 22.80
C GLU A 509 5.84 9.08 22.15
N ILE A 510 5.04 8.13 21.68
CA ILE A 510 3.71 8.34 21.11
C ILE A 510 2.70 7.44 21.83
N GLN A 511 1.42 7.74 21.68
CA GLN A 511 0.33 6.88 22.12
C GLN A 511 -0.86 6.99 21.17
N ILE A 512 -1.28 5.85 20.61
CA ILE A 512 -2.43 5.73 19.71
C ILE A 512 -3.46 4.80 20.36
N GLN A 513 -4.76 5.05 20.22
CA GLN A 513 -5.78 4.11 20.73
C GLN A 513 -5.93 2.91 19.79
N ALA A 514 -6.24 3.14 18.51
CA ALA A 514 -6.32 2.06 17.52
C ALA A 514 -5.61 2.44 16.21
N SER A 515 -4.93 1.50 15.54
CA SER A 515 -4.44 1.79 14.17
C SER A 515 -5.60 2.04 13.20
N MET A 516 -6.65 1.22 13.27
CA MET A 516 -7.87 1.40 12.48
C MET A 516 -9.12 1.20 13.35
N GLN A 517 -10.13 2.05 13.15
CA GLN A 517 -11.48 1.86 13.70
C GLN A 517 -12.53 1.91 12.58
N ILE A 518 -13.35 0.84 12.49
CA ILE A 518 -14.44 0.69 11.51
C ILE A 518 -15.78 0.74 12.24
N ASN A 519 -16.55 1.80 12.03
CA ASN A 519 -17.88 2.01 12.60
C ASN A 519 -19.01 1.91 11.56
N SER A 520 -18.76 2.27 10.29
CA SER A 520 -19.73 2.06 9.21
C SER A 520 -20.10 0.58 9.04
N THR A 521 -21.36 0.32 8.67
CA THR A 521 -21.84 -1.03 8.36
C THR A 521 -21.33 -1.52 7.00
N HIS A 522 -21.39 -2.83 6.76
CA HIS A 522 -21.12 -3.48 5.47
C HIS A 522 -19.72 -3.27 4.86
N VAL A 523 -18.78 -2.62 5.57
CA VAL A 523 -17.44 -2.30 5.06
C VAL A 523 -16.71 -3.57 4.64
N VAL A 524 -16.11 -3.53 3.44
CA VAL A 524 -15.26 -4.61 2.93
C VAL A 524 -13.80 -4.23 3.07
N GLY A 525 -13.03 -5.06 3.77
CA GLY A 525 -11.57 -4.98 3.83
C GLY A 525 -10.94 -6.09 2.99
N ASP A 526 -9.98 -5.77 2.12
CA ASP A 526 -9.25 -6.77 1.32
C ASP A 526 -7.74 -6.52 1.36
N HIS A 527 -7.03 -7.32 2.16
CA HIS A 527 -5.61 -7.21 2.51
C HIS A 527 -5.27 -5.97 3.35
N PHE A 528 -5.15 -6.18 4.67
CA PHE A 528 -4.65 -5.20 5.64
C PHE A 528 -3.39 -5.70 6.34
N TRP A 529 -2.42 -4.81 6.58
CA TRP A 529 -1.38 -5.03 7.59
C TRP A 529 -1.41 -3.93 8.66
N LEU A 530 -1.77 -4.30 9.88
CA LEU A 530 -1.79 -3.41 11.04
C LEU A 530 -0.65 -3.85 11.95
N TRP A 531 0.40 -3.03 12.07
CA TRP A 531 1.67 -3.44 12.68
C TRP A 531 2.17 -2.39 13.67
N ARG A 532 2.14 -2.73 14.96
CA ARG A 532 2.96 -2.06 15.97
C ARG A 532 4.39 -2.62 15.86
N ALA A 533 5.39 -1.77 15.67
CA ALA A 533 6.71 -2.23 15.29
C ALA A 533 7.39 -3.16 16.32
N ASP A 534 7.86 -4.35 15.93
CA ASP A 534 8.64 -5.25 16.78
C ASP A 534 10.17 -5.08 16.62
N HIS A 535 10.60 -4.48 15.50
CA HIS A 535 11.98 -4.08 15.17
C HIS A 535 12.02 -2.63 14.63
N GLY A 536 13.20 -2.08 14.37
CA GLY A 536 13.33 -0.67 13.97
C GLY A 536 14.73 -0.06 14.18
N THR A 537 14.85 1.24 13.95
CA THR A 537 16.09 2.02 14.15
C THR A 537 16.35 2.36 15.62
N GLN A 538 15.34 2.23 16.47
CA GLN A 538 15.37 2.57 17.90
C GLN A 538 15.44 1.31 18.79
N PRO A 539 15.98 1.42 20.03
CA PRO A 539 16.04 0.31 20.97
C PRO A 539 14.69 -0.39 21.21
N GLY A 540 14.73 -1.73 21.31
CA GLY A 540 13.57 -2.59 21.56
C GLY A 540 13.30 -2.88 23.04
N GLY A 541 12.53 -3.94 23.30
CA GLY A 541 12.16 -4.37 24.65
C GLY A 541 11.38 -3.29 25.40
N ALA A 542 11.55 -3.22 26.73
CA ALA A 542 10.84 -2.27 27.59
C ALA A 542 10.95 -0.78 27.17
N ALA A 543 12.02 -0.39 26.45
CA ALA A 543 12.12 0.96 25.88
C ALA A 543 11.09 1.21 24.77
N ARG A 544 10.82 0.20 23.93
CA ARG A 544 9.76 0.28 22.90
C ARG A 544 8.36 0.18 23.50
N TRP A 545 8.17 -0.61 24.56
CA TRP A 545 6.90 -0.71 25.27
C TRP A 545 6.36 0.65 25.77
N LEU A 546 7.26 1.56 26.14
CA LEU A 546 6.92 2.93 26.55
C LEU A 546 6.84 3.91 25.36
N ARG A 547 7.67 3.72 24.34
CA ARG A 547 7.79 4.64 23.20
C ARG A 547 6.70 4.46 22.15
N ASP A 548 6.53 3.25 21.61
CA ASP A 548 5.70 2.98 20.45
C ASP A 548 4.33 2.46 20.90
N ARG A 549 3.58 3.22 21.71
CA ARG A 549 2.34 2.71 22.35
C ARG A 549 1.15 2.71 21.40
N CYS A 550 0.51 1.55 21.24
CA CYS A 550 -0.83 1.45 20.68
C CYS A 550 -1.61 0.28 21.31
N LYS A 551 -2.87 0.52 21.71
CA LYS A 551 -3.70 -0.48 22.41
C LYS A 551 -4.18 -1.58 21.47
N ASN A 552 -4.77 -1.21 20.32
CA ASN A 552 -5.45 -2.14 19.42
C ASN A 552 -4.99 -1.92 17.98
N GLY A 553 -4.91 -2.98 17.19
CA GLY A 553 -4.72 -2.85 15.74
C GLY A 553 -6.01 -2.43 15.08
N LEU A 554 -7.06 -3.22 15.29
CA LEU A 554 -8.38 -3.01 14.71
C LEU A 554 -9.48 -3.00 15.78
N ILE A 555 -10.37 -2.01 15.71
CA ILE A 555 -11.66 -2.01 16.40
C ILE A 555 -12.78 -2.01 15.35
N VAL A 556 -13.66 -3.01 15.36
CA VAL A 556 -14.85 -3.07 14.49
C VAL A 556 -16.10 -2.90 15.34
N THR A 557 -16.84 -1.82 15.12
CA THR A 557 -18.14 -1.55 15.77
C THR A 557 -19.31 -1.65 14.80
N GLY A 558 -19.06 -1.52 13.49
CA GLY A 558 -20.07 -1.67 12.44
C GLY A 558 -20.51 -3.12 12.21
N ASP A 559 -21.80 -3.28 11.92
CA ASP A 559 -22.43 -4.55 11.53
C ASP A 559 -22.08 -4.97 10.09
N ASP A 560 -22.18 -6.27 9.79
CA ASP A 560 -22.01 -6.89 8.45
C ASP A 560 -20.63 -6.66 7.77
N VAL A 561 -19.65 -6.15 8.52
CA VAL A 561 -18.27 -5.94 8.05
C VAL A 561 -17.62 -7.27 7.65
N THR A 562 -17.03 -7.31 6.44
CA THR A 562 -16.38 -8.49 5.88
C THR A 562 -14.92 -8.18 5.55
N LEU A 563 -13.99 -8.93 6.16
CA LEU A 563 -12.55 -8.75 5.98
C LEU A 563 -11.94 -9.99 5.31
N TYR A 564 -11.03 -9.76 4.36
CA TYR A 564 -10.18 -10.76 3.73
C TYR A 564 -8.71 -10.43 4.00
N ALA A 565 -7.90 -11.44 4.34
CA ALA A 565 -6.46 -11.31 4.57
C ALA A 565 -6.08 -10.24 5.60
N LEU A 566 -6.54 -10.44 6.84
CA LEU A 566 -6.19 -9.57 7.96
C LEU A 566 -4.85 -10.01 8.58
N PHE A 567 -3.84 -9.15 8.55
CA PHE A 567 -2.60 -9.29 9.30
C PHE A 567 -2.61 -8.21 10.40
N THR A 568 -2.50 -8.57 11.68
CA THR A 568 -2.57 -7.61 12.80
C THR A 568 -1.69 -8.06 13.96
N GLU A 569 -0.69 -7.25 14.32
CA GLU A 569 0.45 -7.72 15.13
C GLU A 569 0.96 -6.72 16.18
N HIS A 570 1.35 -7.29 17.32
CA HIS A 570 2.16 -6.72 18.39
C HIS A 570 1.56 -5.57 19.22
N TYR A 571 0.24 -5.36 19.21
CA TYR A 571 -0.44 -4.32 19.97
C TYR A 571 -0.51 -4.64 21.48
N GLN A 572 -0.77 -3.61 22.31
CA GLN A 572 -0.58 -3.73 23.76
C GLN A 572 -1.81 -4.25 24.53
N GLU A 573 -2.98 -4.29 23.89
CA GLU A 573 -4.23 -4.88 24.41
C GLU A 573 -4.75 -5.91 23.40
N TYR A 574 -6.08 -6.00 23.15
CA TYR A 574 -6.60 -6.90 22.12
C TYR A 574 -6.16 -6.43 20.73
N GLU A 575 -5.55 -7.32 19.96
CA GLU A 575 -5.01 -7.04 18.63
C GLU A 575 -6.14 -6.65 17.67
N VAL A 576 -7.21 -7.45 17.67
CA VAL A 576 -8.51 -7.14 17.04
C VAL A 576 -9.63 -7.22 18.09
N LEU A 577 -10.46 -6.18 18.16
CA LEU A 577 -11.67 -6.13 19.00
C LEU A 577 -12.91 -5.95 18.11
N TRP A 578 -13.82 -6.92 18.14
CA TRP A 578 -15.03 -6.97 17.33
C TRP A 578 -16.30 -6.82 18.18
N LEU A 579 -17.07 -5.77 17.93
CA LEU A 579 -18.28 -5.41 18.68
C LEU A 579 -19.56 -5.53 17.84
N GLY A 580 -19.49 -5.39 16.51
CA GLY A 580 -20.62 -5.45 15.58
C GLY A 580 -21.09 -6.86 15.22
N GLU A 581 -22.37 -6.99 14.85
CA GLU A 581 -23.02 -8.26 14.50
C GLU A 581 -22.73 -8.69 13.04
N ARG A 582 -22.97 -9.98 12.75
CA ARG A 582 -22.86 -10.65 11.43
C ARG A 582 -21.48 -10.56 10.76
N GLY A 583 -20.47 -10.12 11.52
CA GLY A 583 -19.11 -9.92 11.04
C GLY A 583 -18.43 -11.19 10.53
N ARG A 584 -17.54 -11.01 9.55
CA ARG A 584 -16.78 -12.10 8.92
C ARG A 584 -15.32 -11.73 8.69
N THR A 585 -14.40 -12.62 9.05
CA THR A 585 -12.99 -12.54 8.68
C THR A 585 -12.53 -13.84 8.03
N TYR A 586 -12.06 -13.73 6.79
CA TYR A 586 -11.44 -14.81 6.04
C TYR A 586 -9.93 -14.60 6.06
N PHE A 587 -9.23 -15.52 6.72
CA PHE A 587 -7.82 -15.41 7.12
C PHE A 587 -7.53 -14.32 8.16
N LEU A 588 -6.92 -14.73 9.27
CA LEU A 588 -6.20 -13.89 10.21
C LEU A 588 -4.78 -14.41 10.39
N GLN A 589 -3.81 -13.50 10.41
CA GLN A 589 -2.48 -13.73 10.97
C GLN A 589 -2.22 -12.70 12.08
N ASN A 590 -1.61 -13.16 13.17
CA ASN A 590 -1.20 -12.35 14.31
C ASN A 590 0.08 -12.89 14.95
N GLU A 591 0.91 -12.00 15.47
CA GLU A 591 1.84 -12.29 16.56
C GLU A 591 1.60 -11.33 17.74
N PRO A 592 1.73 -11.78 19.00
CA PRO A 592 1.62 -10.91 20.18
C PRO A 592 2.82 -9.96 20.29
N PRO A 593 2.76 -8.94 21.16
CA PRO A 593 3.92 -8.09 21.43
C PRO A 593 5.07 -8.90 22.01
N TYR A 594 6.27 -8.74 21.44
CA TYR A 594 7.49 -9.38 21.94
C TYR A 594 8.01 -8.72 23.22
N ASP A 595 7.61 -7.46 23.46
CA ASP A 595 8.19 -6.53 24.42
C ASP A 595 7.38 -6.16 25.69
N PRO A 596 6.32 -6.88 26.14
CA PRO A 596 5.69 -6.60 27.43
C PRO A 596 6.68 -6.87 28.58
N PRO A 597 6.99 -5.89 29.46
CA PRO A 597 8.07 -6.05 30.43
C PRO A 597 7.84 -7.13 31.49
N THR A 598 6.58 -7.37 31.86
CA THR A 598 6.16 -8.37 32.86
C THR A 598 4.74 -8.87 32.57
N GLN A 599 4.34 -10.01 33.14
CA GLN A 599 2.96 -10.50 33.02
C GLN A 599 1.94 -9.48 33.55
N ALA A 600 2.23 -8.83 34.68
CA ALA A 600 1.34 -7.85 35.29
C ALA A 600 1.10 -6.60 34.42
N SER A 601 2.10 -6.20 33.61
CA SER A 601 1.94 -5.11 32.62
C SER A 601 1.19 -5.51 31.35
N TRP A 602 0.95 -6.81 31.12
CA TRP A 602 0.23 -7.33 29.97
C TRP A 602 -0.65 -8.51 30.39
N SER A 603 -1.71 -8.20 31.13
CA SER A 603 -2.79 -9.11 31.48
C SER A 603 -4.12 -8.40 31.30
N SER A 604 -5.08 -9.11 30.71
CA SER A 604 -6.42 -8.60 30.41
C SER A 604 -7.40 -8.89 31.55
N GLN A 605 -8.63 -8.39 31.40
CA GLN A 605 -9.74 -8.61 32.32
C GLN A 605 -9.39 -8.29 33.80
N GLU A 606 -8.80 -7.12 34.06
CA GLU A 606 -8.37 -6.67 35.39
C GLU A 606 -7.29 -7.59 36.04
N GLY A 607 -6.44 -8.19 35.20
CA GLY A 607 -5.38 -9.11 35.65
C GLY A 607 -5.85 -10.54 35.91
N ARG A 608 -7.08 -10.89 35.52
CA ARG A 608 -7.63 -12.26 35.67
C ARG A 608 -7.23 -13.21 34.53
N VAL A 609 -6.67 -12.69 33.44
CA VAL A 609 -6.29 -13.46 32.24
C VAL A 609 -4.91 -12.99 31.76
N ASP A 610 -3.95 -13.91 31.65
CA ASP A 610 -2.60 -13.63 31.18
C ASP A 610 -2.61 -13.20 29.70
N GLY A 611 -2.02 -12.06 29.37
CA GLY A 611 -2.02 -11.48 28.03
C GLY A 611 -3.40 -11.04 27.52
N TYR A 612 -3.44 -10.71 26.22
CA TYR A 612 -4.64 -10.34 25.48
C TYR A 612 -4.80 -11.23 24.24
N ALA A 613 -6.03 -11.52 23.85
CA ALA A 613 -6.33 -12.34 22.67
C ALA A 613 -6.00 -11.62 21.35
N ALA A 614 -5.64 -12.40 20.32
CA ALA A 614 -5.49 -11.93 18.94
C ALA A 614 -6.80 -11.42 18.34
N PHE A 615 -7.91 -12.04 18.73
CA PHE A 615 -9.22 -11.69 18.22
C PHE A 615 -10.25 -11.84 19.34
N LYS A 616 -10.84 -10.72 19.76
CA LYS A 616 -11.89 -10.68 20.78
C LYS A 616 -13.23 -10.31 20.14
N VAL A 617 -14.13 -11.27 20.00
CA VAL A 617 -15.54 -11.00 19.73
C VAL A 617 -16.22 -10.67 21.06
N ALA A 618 -16.93 -9.54 21.12
CA ALA A 618 -17.58 -9.08 22.34
C ALA A 618 -18.73 -9.99 22.78
N ASN A 619 -18.97 -10.06 24.09
CA ASN A 619 -19.98 -10.96 24.66
C ASN A 619 -21.42 -10.53 24.33
N SER A 620 -21.60 -9.31 23.83
CA SER A 620 -22.84 -8.78 23.26
C SER A 620 -23.21 -9.44 21.92
N VAL A 621 -22.24 -9.85 21.11
CA VAL A 621 -22.46 -10.37 19.75
C VAL A 621 -23.23 -11.68 19.77
N LYS A 622 -24.12 -11.87 18.79
CA LYS A 622 -24.98 -13.03 18.60
C LYS A 622 -24.66 -13.81 17.33
N GLU A 623 -24.22 -13.12 16.27
CA GLU A 623 -23.88 -13.70 14.97
C GLU A 623 -22.48 -13.24 14.52
N HIS A 624 -21.57 -14.18 14.26
CA HIS A 624 -20.23 -13.91 13.70
C HIS A 624 -19.63 -15.21 13.15
N HIS A 625 -19.00 -15.16 11.97
CA HIS A 625 -18.37 -16.34 11.35
C HIS A 625 -17.04 -15.98 10.70
N SER A 626 -15.95 -16.52 11.24
CA SER A 626 -14.59 -16.32 10.73
C SER A 626 -13.82 -17.63 10.56
N ILE A 627 -12.82 -17.66 9.69
CA ILE A 627 -12.13 -18.92 9.33
C ILE A 627 -10.67 -18.69 8.90
N GLY A 628 -9.79 -19.61 9.31
CA GLY A 628 -8.37 -19.65 8.90
C GLY A 628 -7.49 -18.73 9.75
N PHE A 629 -7.48 -18.92 11.05
CA PHE A 629 -6.90 -17.98 12.02
C PHE A 629 -5.58 -18.50 12.61
N GLY A 630 -4.49 -17.76 12.45
CA GLY A 630 -3.18 -18.04 13.05
C GLY A 630 -2.78 -17.00 14.10
N SER A 631 -2.28 -17.46 15.25
CA SER A 631 -1.56 -16.60 16.23
C SER A 631 -0.24 -17.27 16.63
N TYR A 632 0.89 -16.59 16.48
CA TYR A 632 2.23 -17.19 16.65
C TYR A 632 3.09 -16.38 17.63
N ALA A 633 3.82 -17.03 18.53
CA ALA A 633 4.51 -16.35 19.63
C ALA A 633 6.05 -16.26 19.49
N VAL A 634 6.58 -15.05 19.70
CA VAL A 634 8.01 -14.68 19.70
C VAL A 634 8.32 -13.84 20.95
N PHE A 635 8.12 -14.38 22.15
CA PHE A 635 8.24 -13.65 23.43
C PHE A 635 9.69 -13.35 23.86
N THR A 636 10.42 -12.62 23.04
CA THR A 636 11.89 -12.46 23.12
C THR A 636 12.37 -11.23 23.90
N GLY A 637 11.52 -10.23 24.12
CA GLY A 637 11.85 -8.96 24.80
C GLY A 637 11.27 -8.80 26.20
N THR A 638 10.96 -9.92 26.88
CA THR A 638 10.22 -9.98 28.16
C THR A 638 11.15 -10.28 29.36
N ASP A 639 10.62 -10.24 30.59
CA ASP A 639 11.31 -10.73 31.81
C ASP A 639 11.51 -12.27 31.85
N GLY A 640 10.93 -12.99 30.88
CA GLY A 640 10.95 -14.44 30.79
C GLY A 640 9.72 -15.15 31.37
N ASN A 641 8.81 -14.44 32.04
CA ASN A 641 7.65 -15.01 32.73
C ASN A 641 6.32 -14.76 31.98
N VAL A 642 6.30 -13.89 30.97
CA VAL A 642 5.09 -13.53 30.21
C VAL A 642 4.54 -14.71 29.40
N ASN A 643 3.23 -14.91 29.47
CA ASN A 643 2.45 -15.85 28.69
C ASN A 643 1.16 -15.19 28.17
N LYS A 644 0.53 -15.82 27.17
CA LYS A 644 -0.79 -15.45 26.62
C LYS A 644 -1.76 -16.61 26.84
N LYS A 645 -2.85 -16.37 27.57
CA LYS A 645 -3.74 -17.42 28.06
C LYS A 645 -4.53 -18.08 26.94
N ASN A 646 -5.09 -17.28 26.03
CA ASN A 646 -5.95 -17.67 24.92
C ASN A 646 -5.43 -17.01 23.65
N ALA A 647 -5.48 -17.68 22.49
CA ALA A 647 -5.23 -17.02 21.22
C ALA A 647 -6.45 -16.22 20.78
N PHE A 648 -7.65 -16.78 20.94
CA PHE A 648 -8.91 -16.17 20.51
C PHE A 648 -9.95 -16.16 21.65
N GLU A 649 -10.82 -15.16 21.69
CA GLU A 649 -11.87 -15.07 22.71
C GLU A 649 -13.23 -14.67 22.11
N VAL A 650 -14.19 -15.60 22.18
CA VAL A 650 -15.55 -15.42 21.66
C VAL A 650 -16.61 -15.67 22.74
N PRO A 651 -17.83 -15.10 22.63
CA PRO A 651 -18.96 -15.58 23.41
C PRO A 651 -19.28 -17.05 23.12
N ASN A 652 -19.67 -17.80 24.15
CA ASN A 652 -20.26 -19.13 24.00
C ASN A 652 -21.73 -19.00 23.54
N THR A 653 -21.92 -18.70 22.24
CA THR A 653 -23.21 -18.50 21.58
C THR A 653 -23.22 -19.30 20.27
N PRO A 654 -24.24 -20.12 19.95
CA PRO A 654 -24.24 -20.96 18.75
C PRO A 654 -24.10 -20.25 17.40
N GLY A 655 -24.44 -18.95 17.33
CA GLY A 655 -24.26 -18.12 16.13
C GLY A 655 -22.88 -17.48 15.98
N VAL A 656 -21.97 -17.67 16.95
CA VAL A 656 -20.60 -17.13 16.92
C VAL A 656 -19.59 -18.26 16.77
N THR A 657 -18.87 -18.26 15.65
CA THR A 657 -17.97 -19.35 15.23
C THR A 657 -16.64 -18.80 14.71
N ILE A 658 -15.55 -19.50 15.05
CA ILE A 658 -14.25 -19.35 14.40
C ILE A 658 -13.76 -20.75 14.04
N GLU A 659 -13.46 -20.97 12.75
CA GLU A 659 -13.00 -22.25 12.22
C GLU A 659 -11.52 -22.22 11.79
N LYS A 660 -10.90 -23.40 11.66
CA LYS A 660 -9.52 -23.57 11.18
C LYS A 660 -8.52 -22.66 11.91
N MET A 661 -8.53 -22.74 13.24
CA MET A 661 -7.61 -22.02 14.11
C MET A 661 -6.31 -22.79 14.32
N CYS A 662 -5.16 -22.12 14.31
CA CYS A 662 -3.88 -22.68 14.70
C CYS A 662 -3.06 -21.71 15.58
N ILE A 663 -2.22 -22.29 16.44
CA ILE A 663 -1.27 -21.54 17.28
C ILE A 663 0.11 -22.18 17.21
N THR A 664 1.16 -21.37 17.35
CA THR A 664 2.53 -21.89 17.50
C THR A 664 3.39 -20.93 18.32
N ARG A 665 4.60 -21.38 18.69
CA ARG A 665 5.63 -20.53 19.32
C ARG A 665 6.94 -20.75 18.59
N PHE A 666 7.41 -19.72 17.88
CA PHE A 666 8.70 -19.74 17.19
C PHE A 666 9.87 -19.44 18.15
N SER A 667 9.70 -18.55 19.13
CA SER A 667 10.78 -18.19 20.06
C SER A 667 10.30 -17.59 21.40
N GLY A 668 11.25 -17.41 22.32
CA GLY A 668 11.03 -16.89 23.68
C GLY A 668 10.64 -17.98 24.70
N PRO A 669 10.85 -17.73 26.00
CA PRO A 669 10.47 -18.66 27.08
C PRO A 669 8.95 -18.72 27.30
N GLY A 670 8.24 -17.60 27.11
CA GLY A 670 6.79 -17.50 27.21
C GLY A 670 6.05 -18.35 26.18
N ASN A 671 4.74 -18.59 26.39
CA ASN A 671 3.95 -19.44 25.49
C ASN A 671 2.49 -18.96 25.34
N MET A 672 1.79 -19.49 24.33
CA MET A 672 0.32 -19.47 24.25
C MET A 672 -0.23 -20.76 24.84
N LEU A 673 -1.20 -20.65 25.75
CA LEU A 673 -1.65 -21.77 26.59
C LEU A 673 -2.90 -22.49 26.05
N ASN A 674 -3.76 -21.78 25.32
CA ASN A 674 -4.97 -22.31 24.68
C ASN A 674 -5.14 -21.64 23.31
N VAL A 675 -5.89 -22.29 22.43
CA VAL A 675 -6.46 -21.70 21.20
C VAL A 675 -7.63 -20.83 21.61
#